data_AF-U5DKH9-F1
#
_entry.id   AF-U5DKH9-F1
#
_cell.length_a   1.000
_cell.length_b   1.000
_cell.length_c   1.000
_cell.angle_alpha   90.00
_cell.angle_beta   90.00
_cell.angle_gamma   90.00
#
_symmetry.space_group_name_H-M   'P 1'
#
loop_
_entity.id
_entity.type
_entity.pdbx_description
1 polymer ?
#
loop_
_entity_poly.entity_id
_entity_poly.type
_entity_poly.pdbx_seq_one_letter_code
_entity_poly.pdbx_strand_id
1 'polypeptide(L)'
;MRYPGNKFGLSVTKPVSVWNQEVKADFRNLFKALGKAGVDAVSGKWLGVGKDAVDALSALGLKVNEPGQLAWSLIYNSLQQATVELAIDSEGLLPDAPEDLETFCDRLDLSVLEATEVAIGEDFFARPENLSLLEPWQQVLQRWFMGFGADEREAKTIAQRLPSYFPLAVAREWRENQTTYAPILQALESPFSQAAERELGWRQYQAWLKKQVAEPLLGEPFGLEDVYVDPCAYFRRKCEEDGERSRYEECDRYERVVVKLGAALREWLHRADRNDAIRVVSGGPGSGKSSFAKMFAARHDFDFPVLFVPLHQFDLKGDLVQSVGQFVRYEELSENPLDPDNRDLRLLIIFDGLDELSKQGKLSEGDAKEFVREVNQKVSQINQRTTHLQVVITGRDVAVQGAFRNLERVFHVLPYFEPEAKRYEESNEYYIDEGDCLAVDLRDVWWRKYGEVTQKAYTGMPEDLDREKLTEITGQPLLNYLVAFTYVKGKLNLSDTTNLNSIYADLLHEVYERSYEGKGKRHKAIGDLSEENFRRILEEVSLAAWHGDGRTTTVGEIRQHCQRSRLQRLLEQFEEGAKAGVTRLFLAFYFRQSGSRENEPTFEFTHKSFGEYLTAARIVRAMARIQAKLDQREKDFEEGWDERDALLHWAEICGPTRMDPYLLEFVWNEVSLRSKEDVAKWQKTFARLIEEMLKHGMPMEKIVPPLVFHKANRWAIHAEECLLVALNACARVTREVSTVQWTEPTTFGSWLLRLQGQRDYEDKSVASKCLSYLNLSQAELYAANLDEAHLAGAHLEGANLFRAHLDLANLAGANLEGVELKGADLSGADLEGAHLAGADLARARLAGAHLAGAHLEWAILAEADLKGADLAGAHLDGADLEGAHLEGAHLDGAELDGAELEGAHLAGAIGLFDNLSCPEKYRLRKPISDGG
;
A
#
# COMPACT_ATOMS: atom_id res chain seq x y z
N MET A 1 -15.65 34.96 -29.23
CA MET A 1 -16.15 36.27 -28.73
C MET A 1 -16.02 36.25 -27.22
N ARG A 2 -15.32 37.22 -26.62
CA ARG A 2 -15.29 37.41 -25.17
C ARG A 2 -16.72 37.75 -24.74
N TYR A 3 -17.38 36.88 -23.97
CA TYR A 3 -18.57 37.31 -23.24
C TYR A 3 -18.08 38.29 -22.17
N PRO A 4 -18.54 39.55 -22.17
CA PRO A 4 -18.22 40.47 -21.10
C PRO A 4 -18.79 39.90 -19.82
N GLY A 5 -17.98 39.87 -18.76
CA GLY A 5 -18.41 39.44 -17.45
C GLY A 5 -19.68 40.17 -17.07
N ASN A 6 -20.76 39.42 -16.89
CA ASN A 6 -21.94 39.92 -16.21
C ASN A 6 -21.54 40.08 -14.75
N LYS A 7 -20.96 41.25 -14.44
CA LYS A 7 -20.86 41.76 -13.09
C LYS A 7 -22.29 41.97 -12.59
N PHE A 8 -22.89 40.93 -12.01
CA PHE A 8 -24.05 41.11 -11.14
C PHE A 8 -23.53 41.66 -9.82
N GLY A 9 -23.24 42.95 -9.87
CA GLY A 9 -22.72 43.69 -8.76
C GLY A 9 -23.82 44.37 -7.96
N LEU A 10 -24.23 43.75 -6.85
CA LEU A 10 -24.91 44.42 -5.73
C LEU A 10 -23.91 45.20 -4.84
N SER A 11 -23.51 46.41 -5.24
CA SER A 11 -22.71 47.28 -4.38
C SER A 11 -23.58 47.74 -3.21
N VAL A 12 -23.72 46.90 -2.17
CA VAL A 12 -24.27 47.30 -0.88
C VAL A 12 -23.16 48.04 -0.13
N THR A 13 -22.87 49.27 -0.57
CA THR A 13 -21.92 50.12 0.13
C THR A 13 -22.54 50.72 1.38
N LYS A 14 -22.02 50.18 2.49
CA LYS A 14 -21.96 50.61 3.90
C LYS A 14 -23.16 50.35 4.82
N PRO A 15 -22.89 49.71 5.98
CA PRO A 15 -23.86 49.56 7.06
C PRO A 15 -24.04 50.94 7.70
N VAL A 16 -25.24 51.47 7.61
CA VAL A 16 -25.70 52.34 8.68
C VAL A 16 -26.45 51.39 9.58
N SER A 17 -25.77 50.89 10.62
CA SER A 17 -26.34 50.34 11.85
C SER A 17 -27.80 49.95 11.68
N VAL A 18 -28.14 48.67 11.44
CA VAL A 18 -29.54 48.22 11.34
C VAL A 18 -30.34 48.93 12.44
N TRP A 19 -31.17 49.88 12.00
CA TRP A 19 -31.62 51.02 12.79
C TRP A 19 -32.48 50.55 13.97
N ASN A 20 -32.12 50.95 15.20
CA ASN A 20 -32.99 51.11 16.38
C ASN A 20 -33.94 49.96 16.78
N GLN A 21 -33.75 48.76 16.26
CA GLN A 21 -34.26 47.54 16.88
C GLN A 21 -33.07 46.66 17.17
N GLU A 22 -32.87 46.33 18.45
CA GLU A 22 -32.06 45.19 18.84
C GLU A 22 -32.65 43.96 18.13
N VAL A 23 -32.17 43.62 16.94
CA VAL A 23 -32.21 42.24 16.47
C VAL A 23 -31.27 41.51 17.42
N LYS A 24 -31.79 41.18 18.61
CA LYS A 24 -31.15 40.29 19.56
C LYS A 24 -31.10 38.93 18.87
N ALA A 25 -30.08 38.73 18.05
CA ALA A 25 -29.69 37.40 17.60
C ALA A 25 -29.42 36.62 18.88
N ASP A 26 -30.30 35.68 19.19
CA ASP A 26 -30.21 34.92 20.43
C ASP A 26 -29.21 33.77 20.25
N PHE A 27 -27.94 34.14 20.02
CA PHE A 27 -26.81 33.21 19.87
C PHE A 27 -26.75 32.24 21.06
N ARG A 28 -27.14 32.72 22.24
CA ARG A 28 -27.17 31.92 23.47
C ARG A 28 -28.22 30.82 23.41
N ASN A 29 -29.45 31.12 23.00
CA ASN A 29 -30.47 30.08 22.80
C ASN A 29 -30.11 29.11 21.68
N LEU A 30 -29.38 29.56 20.65
CA LEU A 30 -28.81 28.68 19.63
C LEU A 30 -27.86 27.65 20.23
N PHE A 31 -26.83 28.08 20.96
CA PHE A 31 -25.86 27.15 21.56
C PHE A 31 -26.49 26.24 22.62
N LYS A 32 -27.56 26.69 23.30
CA LYS A 32 -28.38 25.83 24.20
C LYS A 32 -29.14 24.75 23.43
N ALA A 33 -29.76 25.09 22.30
CA ALA A 33 -30.49 24.12 21.48
C ALA A 33 -29.54 23.11 20.80
N LEU A 34 -28.42 23.60 20.24
CA LEU A 34 -27.31 22.75 19.78
C LEU A 34 -26.79 21.86 20.89
N GLY A 35 -26.67 22.41 22.10
CA GLY A 35 -26.30 21.71 23.30
C GLY A 35 -27.22 20.51 23.58
N LYS A 36 -28.54 20.72 23.52
CA LYS A 36 -29.53 19.67 23.78
C LYS A 36 -29.44 18.57 22.72
N ALA A 37 -29.24 18.95 21.47
CA ALA A 37 -28.97 18.01 20.39
C ALA A 37 -27.66 17.23 20.61
N GLY A 38 -26.61 17.89 21.11
CA GLY A 38 -25.33 17.27 21.48
C GLY A 38 -25.42 16.29 22.66
N VAL A 39 -26.33 16.50 23.61
CA VAL A 39 -26.58 15.55 24.71
C VAL A 39 -27.29 14.29 24.18
N ASP A 40 -28.32 14.47 23.36
CA ASP A 40 -29.06 13.36 22.74
C ASP A 40 -28.16 12.54 21.80
N ALA A 41 -27.19 13.22 21.18
CA ALA A 41 -26.14 12.65 20.36
C ALA A 41 -25.23 11.67 21.10
N VAL A 42 -24.62 12.13 22.21
CA VAL A 42 -23.82 11.28 23.12
C VAL A 42 -24.64 10.07 23.61
N SER A 43 -25.97 10.20 23.71
CA SER A 43 -26.89 9.11 24.09
C SER A 43 -27.29 8.15 22.94
N GLY A 44 -26.91 8.43 21.68
CA GLY A 44 -27.13 7.56 20.52
C GLY A 44 -28.51 7.67 19.83
N LYS A 45 -29.17 8.84 19.88
CA LYS A 45 -30.53 9.07 19.34
C LYS A 45 -30.58 10.10 18.19
N TRP A 46 -29.68 9.97 17.21
CA TRP A 46 -29.43 11.02 16.21
C TRP A 46 -30.47 11.23 15.10
N LEU A 47 -31.11 10.17 14.60
CA LEU A 47 -31.84 10.20 13.31
C LEU A 47 -33.10 11.08 13.24
N GLY A 48 -33.54 11.70 14.35
CA GLY A 48 -34.66 12.65 14.39
C GLY A 48 -34.30 14.08 14.82
N VAL A 49 -33.14 14.28 15.45
CA VAL A 49 -32.84 15.52 16.19
C VAL A 49 -32.37 16.66 15.29
N GLY A 50 -31.67 16.38 14.18
CA GLY A 50 -31.15 17.43 13.29
C GLY A 50 -32.26 18.29 12.68
N LYS A 51 -33.36 17.66 12.26
CA LYS A 51 -34.53 18.36 11.71
C LYS A 51 -35.33 19.08 12.80
N ASP A 52 -35.59 18.41 13.92
CA ASP A 52 -36.33 18.99 15.05
C ASP A 52 -35.58 20.16 15.71
N ALA A 53 -34.24 20.12 15.75
CA ALA A 53 -33.39 21.19 16.26
C ALA A 53 -33.36 22.38 15.30
N VAL A 54 -33.20 22.15 14.00
CA VAL A 54 -33.28 23.22 12.97
C VAL A 54 -34.69 23.83 12.92
N ASP A 55 -35.75 23.02 13.06
CA ASP A 55 -37.15 23.48 13.11
C ASP A 55 -37.45 24.28 14.41
N ALA A 56 -36.89 23.86 15.55
CA ALA A 56 -37.00 24.61 16.82
C ALA A 56 -36.20 25.92 16.80
N LEU A 57 -35.06 25.95 16.11
CA LEU A 57 -34.19 27.12 15.95
C LEU A 57 -34.78 28.13 14.96
N SER A 58 -35.37 27.66 13.86
CA SER A 58 -36.05 28.50 12.86
C SER A 58 -37.38 29.08 13.37
N ALA A 59 -38.06 28.41 14.32
CA ALA A 59 -39.23 28.95 15.01
C ALA A 59 -38.94 30.19 15.88
N LEU A 60 -37.67 30.49 16.17
CA LEU A 60 -37.24 31.71 16.87
C LEU A 60 -37.10 32.92 15.92
N GLY A 61 -37.35 32.74 14.62
CA GLY A 61 -37.10 33.72 13.56
C GLY A 61 -38.20 34.78 13.37
N LEU A 62 -37.75 36.05 13.40
CA LEU A 62 -38.50 37.29 13.32
C LEU A 62 -39.39 37.41 12.05
N LYS A 63 -40.61 37.94 12.20
CA LYS A 63 -41.46 38.36 11.07
C LYS A 63 -40.90 39.65 10.47
N VAL A 64 -40.30 39.60 9.28
CA VAL A 64 -39.68 40.81 8.72
C VAL A 64 -39.77 40.93 7.20
N ASN A 65 -39.92 42.18 6.72
CA ASN A 65 -40.13 42.53 5.31
C ASN A 65 -39.02 43.41 4.70
N GLU A 66 -37.94 43.74 5.43
CA GLU A 66 -36.84 44.58 4.91
C GLU A 66 -35.65 43.74 4.38
N PRO A 67 -35.04 44.09 3.23
CA PRO A 67 -33.98 43.31 2.60
C PRO A 67 -32.75 43.03 3.49
N GLY A 68 -32.32 44.00 4.31
CA GLY A 68 -31.17 43.81 5.21
C GLY A 68 -31.44 42.82 6.35
N GLN A 69 -32.68 42.79 6.85
CA GLN A 69 -33.10 41.84 7.88
C GLN A 69 -33.31 40.44 7.30
N LEU A 70 -33.81 40.32 6.06
CA LEU A 70 -33.89 39.04 5.34
C LEU A 70 -32.50 38.46 5.04
N ALA A 71 -31.53 39.30 4.66
CA ALA A 71 -30.17 38.85 4.41
C ALA A 71 -29.45 38.40 5.69
N TRP A 72 -29.72 39.05 6.83
CA TRP A 72 -29.25 38.58 8.13
C TRP A 72 -29.90 37.25 8.52
N SER A 73 -31.21 37.09 8.33
CA SER A 73 -31.90 35.82 8.61
C SER A 73 -31.33 34.67 7.78
N LEU A 74 -31.02 34.90 6.50
CA LEU A 74 -30.36 33.91 5.64
C LEU A 74 -29.00 33.50 6.24
N ILE A 75 -28.12 34.46 6.53
CA ILE A 75 -26.79 34.17 7.10
C ILE A 75 -26.92 33.42 8.42
N TYR A 76 -27.78 33.91 9.31
CA TYR A 76 -27.95 33.35 10.64
C TYR A 76 -28.46 31.91 10.58
N ASN A 77 -29.54 31.65 9.83
CA ASN A 77 -30.10 30.30 9.67
C ASN A 77 -29.09 29.35 9.01
N SER A 78 -28.35 29.81 8.01
CA SER A 78 -27.32 29.00 7.36
C SER A 78 -26.14 28.70 8.27
N LEU A 79 -25.72 29.63 9.14
CA LEU A 79 -24.71 29.36 10.16
C LEU A 79 -25.19 28.33 11.19
N GLN A 80 -26.48 28.40 11.58
CA GLN A 80 -27.08 27.39 12.45
C GLN A 80 -27.05 26.00 11.81
N GLN A 81 -27.54 25.88 10.57
CA GLN A 81 -27.55 24.61 9.83
C GLN A 81 -26.13 24.06 9.63
N ALA A 82 -25.18 24.90 9.20
CA ALA A 82 -23.78 24.50 9.02
C ALA A 82 -23.15 24.03 10.35
N THR A 83 -23.49 24.69 11.46
CA THR A 83 -23.02 24.30 12.79
C THR A 83 -23.59 22.95 13.22
N VAL A 84 -24.89 22.73 13.04
CA VAL A 84 -25.54 21.45 13.34
C VAL A 84 -24.86 20.35 12.53
N GLU A 85 -24.77 20.51 11.21
CA GLU A 85 -24.20 19.50 10.30
C GLU A 85 -22.73 19.21 10.62
N LEU A 86 -21.92 20.23 10.93
CA LEU A 86 -20.54 20.05 11.38
C LEU A 86 -20.44 19.23 12.68
N ALA A 87 -21.35 19.47 13.62
CA ALA A 87 -21.40 18.72 14.88
C ALA A 87 -21.86 17.26 14.67
N ILE A 88 -22.80 17.02 13.75
CA ILE A 88 -23.24 15.65 13.36
C ILE A 88 -22.07 14.88 12.77
N ASP A 89 -21.41 15.47 11.78
CA ASP A 89 -20.31 14.81 11.09
C ASP A 89 -19.13 14.57 12.06
N SER A 90 -19.05 15.30 13.17
CA SER A 90 -18.00 15.17 14.18
C SER A 90 -18.43 14.42 15.45
N GLU A 91 -19.58 13.74 15.47
CA GLU A 91 -20.14 13.04 16.64
C GLU A 91 -19.12 12.12 17.32
N GLY A 92 -18.39 11.32 16.53
CA GLY A 92 -17.43 10.34 17.05
C GLY A 92 -16.27 10.95 17.85
N LEU A 93 -16.09 12.27 17.79
CA LEU A 93 -15.04 13.04 18.45
C LEU A 93 -15.54 13.77 19.71
N LEU A 94 -16.83 13.64 20.06
CA LEU A 94 -17.47 14.33 21.19
C LEU A 94 -17.90 13.30 22.26
N PRO A 95 -16.98 12.88 23.16
CA PRO A 95 -17.20 11.75 24.05
C PRO A 95 -18.17 12.06 25.21
N ASP A 96 -18.25 13.31 25.63
CA ASP A 96 -18.90 13.70 26.88
C ASP A 96 -19.95 14.79 26.64
N ALA A 97 -20.98 14.80 27.46
CA ALA A 97 -21.91 15.90 27.57
C ALA A 97 -21.61 16.69 28.86
N PRO A 98 -21.67 18.03 28.83
CA PRO A 98 -21.52 18.83 30.04
C PRO A 98 -22.63 18.50 31.05
N GLU A 99 -22.27 18.34 32.34
CA GLU A 99 -23.20 17.96 33.43
C GLU A 99 -24.41 18.90 33.55
N ASP A 100 -24.19 20.20 33.33
CA ASP A 100 -25.23 21.22 33.24
C ASP A 100 -25.03 22.04 31.97
N LEU A 101 -25.75 21.61 30.94
CA LEU A 101 -25.71 22.23 29.62
C LEU A 101 -26.19 23.69 29.62
N GLU A 102 -27.22 24.03 30.41
CA GLU A 102 -27.77 25.39 30.41
C GLU A 102 -26.74 26.35 31.03
N THR A 103 -26.16 25.98 32.16
CA THR A 103 -25.11 26.77 32.82
C THR A 103 -23.83 26.83 31.97
N PHE A 104 -23.46 25.76 31.27
CA PHE A 104 -22.33 25.77 30.34
C PHE A 104 -22.53 26.77 29.20
N CYS A 105 -23.67 26.70 28.52
CA CYS A 105 -23.98 27.60 27.41
C CYS A 105 -24.11 29.07 27.87
N ASP A 106 -24.58 29.32 29.10
CA ASP A 106 -24.64 30.67 29.68
C ASP A 106 -23.26 31.28 29.97
N ARG A 107 -22.20 30.46 30.05
CA ARG A 107 -20.81 30.88 30.26
C ARG A 107 -20.01 31.03 28.97
N LEU A 108 -20.55 30.64 27.81
CA LEU A 108 -19.90 30.89 26.52
C LEU A 108 -19.80 32.40 26.31
N ASP A 109 -18.57 32.87 26.08
CA ASP A 109 -18.32 34.26 25.72
C ASP A 109 -18.68 34.45 24.24
N LEU A 110 -19.82 35.11 24.02
CA LEU A 110 -20.39 35.44 22.72
C LEU A 110 -20.10 36.89 22.31
N SER A 111 -19.34 37.64 23.12
CA SER A 111 -19.08 39.07 22.87
C SER A 111 -18.36 39.33 21.55
N VAL A 112 -17.53 38.37 21.11
CA VAL A 112 -16.85 38.42 19.81
C VAL A 112 -17.84 38.36 18.65
N LEU A 113 -18.93 37.58 18.76
CA LEU A 113 -19.99 37.54 17.75
C LEU A 113 -20.80 38.84 17.74
N GLU A 114 -21.15 39.35 18.92
CA GLU A 114 -21.92 40.58 19.09
C GLU A 114 -21.16 41.83 18.60
N ALA A 115 -19.83 41.82 18.69
CA ALA A 115 -18.97 42.92 18.25
C ALA A 115 -18.57 42.86 16.76
N THR A 116 -18.80 41.74 16.08
CA THR A 116 -18.39 41.56 14.68
C THR A 116 -19.39 42.21 13.73
N GLU A 117 -18.95 43.20 12.96
CA GLU A 117 -19.76 43.76 11.88
C GLU A 117 -19.86 42.77 10.70
N VAL A 118 -21.08 42.58 10.21
CA VAL A 118 -21.38 41.70 9.07
C VAL A 118 -21.75 42.55 7.87
N ALA A 119 -20.98 42.41 6.80
CA ALA A 119 -21.24 43.06 5.52
C ALA A 119 -21.40 42.01 4.42
N ILE A 120 -22.43 42.18 3.60
CA ILE A 120 -22.71 41.33 2.44
C ILE A 120 -22.40 42.14 1.19
N GLY A 121 -21.33 41.78 0.49
CA GLY A 121 -20.94 42.40 -0.78
C GLY A 121 -21.53 41.69 -2.00
N GLU A 122 -21.21 42.22 -3.18
CA GLU A 122 -21.54 41.64 -4.50
C GLU A 122 -21.13 40.17 -4.64
N ASP A 123 -20.05 39.83 -3.97
CA ASP A 123 -19.35 38.57 -4.06
C ASP A 123 -19.80 37.54 -3.01
N PHE A 124 -20.66 37.90 -2.05
CA PHE A 124 -21.10 36.98 -1.00
C PHE A 124 -21.70 35.70 -1.57
N PHE A 125 -22.62 35.80 -2.53
CA PHE A 125 -23.24 34.62 -3.15
C PHE A 125 -22.29 33.84 -4.08
N ALA A 126 -21.16 34.45 -4.46
CA ALA A 126 -20.12 33.78 -5.22
C ALA A 126 -19.09 33.11 -4.31
N ARG A 127 -18.84 33.65 -3.11
CA ARG A 127 -17.87 33.16 -2.12
C ARG A 127 -18.41 33.32 -0.68
N PRO A 128 -19.44 32.56 -0.28
CA PRO A 128 -20.00 32.66 1.07
C PRO A 128 -18.97 32.33 2.16
N GLU A 129 -17.97 31.51 1.84
CA GLU A 129 -16.85 31.14 2.72
C GLU A 129 -15.98 32.32 3.19
N ASN A 130 -16.07 33.49 2.55
CA ASN A 130 -15.31 34.69 2.91
C ASN A 130 -16.05 35.58 3.93
N LEU A 131 -17.18 35.13 4.46
CA LEU A 131 -17.96 35.89 5.43
C LEU A 131 -17.14 36.19 6.69
N SER A 132 -17.04 37.48 7.05
CA SER A 132 -16.26 37.96 8.20
C SER A 132 -16.67 37.35 9.55
N LEU A 133 -17.92 36.87 9.66
CA LEU A 133 -18.46 36.25 10.88
C LEU A 133 -17.94 34.82 11.10
N LEU A 134 -17.41 34.14 10.07
CA LEU A 134 -17.01 32.74 10.19
C LEU A 134 -15.86 32.54 11.19
N GLU A 135 -14.81 33.37 11.14
CA GLU A 135 -13.67 33.25 12.06
C GLU A 135 -14.06 33.48 13.54
N PRO A 136 -14.81 34.54 13.91
CA PRO A 136 -15.42 34.68 15.22
C PRO A 136 -16.29 33.48 15.64
N TRP A 137 -17.06 32.93 14.71
CA TRP A 137 -17.92 31.76 14.97
C TRP A 137 -17.12 30.50 15.27
N GLN A 138 -16.01 30.28 14.56
CA GLN A 138 -15.09 29.18 14.83
C GLN A 138 -14.51 29.27 16.25
N GLN A 139 -14.18 30.47 16.75
CA GLN A 139 -13.67 30.64 18.12
C GLN A 139 -14.71 30.22 19.18
N VAL A 140 -15.98 30.55 18.96
CA VAL A 140 -17.06 30.12 19.85
C VAL A 140 -17.30 28.62 19.73
N LEU A 141 -17.29 28.07 18.51
CA LEU A 141 -17.43 26.62 18.29
C LEU A 141 -16.33 25.81 18.93
N GLN A 142 -15.08 26.27 18.85
CA GLN A 142 -13.96 25.62 19.53
C GLN A 142 -14.25 25.49 21.03
N ARG A 143 -14.66 26.58 21.70
CA ARG A 143 -15.04 26.55 23.12
C ARG A 143 -16.23 25.65 23.39
N TRP A 144 -17.19 25.61 22.47
CA TRP A 144 -18.36 24.74 22.57
C TRP A 144 -17.96 23.27 22.51
N PHE A 145 -17.18 22.84 21.51
CA PHE A 145 -16.69 21.46 21.39
C PHE A 145 -15.83 21.03 22.58
N MET A 146 -15.00 21.93 23.14
CA MET A 146 -14.25 21.65 24.37
C MET A 146 -15.16 21.31 25.56
N GLY A 147 -16.35 21.92 25.64
CA GLY A 147 -17.35 21.58 26.66
C GLY A 147 -17.98 20.20 26.49
N PHE A 148 -17.88 19.62 25.29
CA PHE A 148 -18.32 18.27 24.95
C PHE A 148 -17.19 17.23 24.98
N GLY A 149 -16.08 17.56 25.66
CA GLY A 149 -14.98 16.63 25.93
C GLY A 149 -13.96 16.48 24.80
N ALA A 150 -14.08 17.23 23.69
CA ALA A 150 -12.98 17.34 22.73
C ALA A 150 -11.82 18.12 23.37
N ASP A 151 -10.59 17.72 23.09
CA ASP A 151 -9.44 18.51 23.55
C ASP A 151 -9.35 19.84 22.78
N GLU A 152 -8.54 20.79 23.28
CA GLU A 152 -8.41 22.13 22.68
C GLU A 152 -7.98 22.09 21.20
N ARG A 153 -7.18 21.07 20.82
CA ARG A 153 -6.63 20.92 19.47
C ARG A 153 -7.68 20.32 18.54
N GLU A 154 -8.30 19.23 18.96
CA GLU A 154 -9.41 18.57 18.24
C GLU A 154 -10.54 19.57 18.00
N ALA A 155 -10.96 20.30 19.03
CA ALA A 155 -12.00 21.31 18.94
C ALA A 155 -11.67 22.42 17.93
N LYS A 156 -10.39 22.84 17.87
CA LYS A 156 -9.94 23.85 16.91
C LYS A 156 -10.00 23.32 15.48
N THR A 157 -9.49 22.13 15.24
CA THR A 157 -9.47 21.49 13.91
C THR A 157 -10.90 21.23 13.40
N ILE A 158 -11.81 20.77 14.27
CA ILE A 158 -13.22 20.62 13.93
C ILE A 158 -13.83 21.97 13.56
N ALA A 159 -13.65 23.00 14.38
CA ALA A 159 -14.21 24.33 14.11
C ALA A 159 -13.69 24.92 12.78
N GLN A 160 -12.43 24.70 12.45
CA GLN A 160 -11.81 25.20 11.21
C GLN A 160 -12.47 24.69 9.92
N ARG A 161 -13.25 23.60 9.97
CA ARG A 161 -14.01 23.06 8.84
C ARG A 161 -15.30 23.82 8.51
N LEU A 162 -15.81 24.66 9.41
CA LEU A 162 -17.07 25.42 9.22
C LEU A 162 -17.20 26.14 7.85
N PRO A 163 -16.16 26.78 7.28
CA PRO A 163 -16.25 27.46 6.00
C PRO A 163 -16.56 26.53 4.82
N SER A 164 -16.27 25.23 4.93
CA SER A 164 -16.63 24.22 3.91
C SER A 164 -18.10 23.79 4.00
N TYR A 165 -18.73 23.98 5.16
CA TYR A 165 -20.13 23.65 5.43
C TYR A 165 -21.08 24.81 5.11
N PHE A 166 -20.64 26.04 5.39
CA PHE A 166 -21.47 27.23 5.29
C PHE A 166 -22.06 27.49 3.90
N PRO A 167 -21.32 27.40 2.78
CA PRO A 167 -21.88 27.64 1.44
C PRO A 167 -23.02 26.70 1.07
N LEU A 168 -22.93 25.41 1.47
CA LEU A 168 -24.00 24.44 1.23
C LEU A 168 -25.24 24.76 2.07
N ALA A 169 -25.06 25.19 3.31
CA ALA A 169 -26.16 25.63 4.17
C ALA A 169 -26.86 26.89 3.64
N VAL A 170 -26.11 27.86 3.08
CA VAL A 170 -26.67 29.03 2.39
C VAL A 170 -27.52 28.61 1.20
N ALA A 171 -27.00 27.69 0.39
CA ALA A 171 -27.68 27.14 -0.76
C ALA A 171 -29.00 26.41 -0.40
N ARG A 172 -28.99 25.57 0.65
CA ARG A 172 -30.16 24.83 1.13
C ARG A 172 -31.22 25.76 1.72
N GLU A 173 -30.83 26.62 2.65
CA GLU A 173 -31.73 27.59 3.30
C GLU A 173 -32.42 28.48 2.27
N TRP A 174 -31.67 28.95 1.28
CA TRP A 174 -32.23 29.74 0.18
C TRP A 174 -33.28 28.97 -0.63
N ARG A 175 -33.02 27.68 -0.92
CA ARG A 175 -33.90 26.81 -1.72
C ARG A 175 -35.17 26.44 -0.96
N GLU A 176 -35.07 26.14 0.33
CA GLU A 176 -36.22 25.73 1.15
C GLU A 176 -37.15 26.90 1.47
N ASN A 177 -36.61 28.12 1.60
CA ASN A 177 -37.35 29.33 1.98
C ASN A 177 -37.41 30.37 0.85
N GLN A 178 -37.43 29.94 -0.42
CA GLN A 178 -37.43 30.81 -1.61
C GLN A 178 -38.49 31.93 -1.57
N THR A 179 -39.69 31.64 -1.07
CA THR A 179 -40.79 32.62 -0.98
C THR A 179 -40.50 33.74 0.02
N THR A 180 -39.78 33.42 1.11
CA THR A 180 -39.35 34.36 2.15
C THR A 180 -38.25 35.29 1.64
N TYR A 181 -37.30 34.76 0.87
CA TYR A 181 -36.17 35.51 0.32
C TYR A 181 -36.44 36.16 -1.04
N ALA A 182 -37.63 35.93 -1.63
CA ALA A 182 -38.06 36.52 -2.90
C ALA A 182 -37.90 38.05 -3.02
N PRO A 183 -38.07 38.88 -1.97
CA PRO A 183 -37.78 40.32 -2.05
C PRO A 183 -36.32 40.66 -2.34
N ILE A 184 -35.37 39.79 -1.96
CA ILE A 184 -33.95 39.93 -2.34
C ILE A 184 -33.78 39.74 -3.85
N LEU A 185 -34.57 38.82 -4.45
CA LEU A 185 -34.59 38.55 -5.89
C LEU A 185 -35.32 39.63 -6.72
N GLN A 186 -36.38 40.24 -6.18
CA GLN A 186 -37.08 41.36 -6.87
C GLN A 186 -36.20 42.61 -7.00
N ALA A 187 -35.20 42.79 -6.13
CA ALA A 187 -34.16 43.81 -6.28
C ALA A 187 -33.07 43.43 -7.31
N LEU A 188 -33.07 42.18 -7.80
CA LEU A 188 -32.08 41.56 -8.68
C LEU A 188 -32.66 41.19 -10.07
N GLU A 189 -33.83 41.72 -10.45
CA GLU A 189 -34.54 41.31 -11.66
C GLU A 189 -33.67 41.36 -12.93
N SER A 190 -33.56 40.20 -13.57
CA SER A 190 -33.03 40.00 -14.90
C SER A 190 -33.85 38.89 -15.58
N PRO A 191 -34.08 38.95 -16.91
CA PRO A 191 -34.98 38.06 -17.65
C PRO A 191 -34.48 36.60 -17.81
N PHE A 192 -33.58 36.12 -16.94
CA PHE A 192 -32.82 34.88 -17.08
C PHE A 192 -33.04 33.87 -15.92
N SER A 193 -34.24 33.79 -15.35
CA SER A 193 -34.53 32.97 -14.15
C SER A 193 -34.05 31.50 -14.23
N GLN A 194 -34.22 30.82 -15.37
CA GLN A 194 -33.73 29.44 -15.56
C GLN A 194 -32.19 29.34 -15.59
N ALA A 195 -31.50 30.30 -16.20
CA ALA A 195 -30.03 30.30 -16.24
C ALA A 195 -29.43 30.59 -14.85
N ALA A 196 -30.09 31.45 -14.07
CA ALA A 196 -29.73 31.73 -12.69
C ALA A 196 -29.98 30.51 -11.78
N GLU A 197 -31.10 29.80 -11.94
CA GLU A 197 -31.37 28.54 -11.23
C GLU A 197 -30.35 27.45 -11.56
N ARG A 198 -29.95 27.32 -12.82
CA ARG A 198 -28.89 26.41 -13.26
C ARG A 198 -27.55 26.76 -12.61
N GLU A 199 -27.15 28.02 -12.67
CA GLU A 199 -25.89 28.49 -12.09
C GLU A 199 -25.87 28.27 -10.58
N LEU A 200 -26.99 28.54 -9.90
CA LEU A 200 -27.16 28.27 -8.48
C LEU A 200 -26.97 26.76 -8.20
N GLY A 201 -27.67 25.88 -8.92
CA GLY A 201 -27.57 24.42 -8.75
C GLY A 201 -26.14 23.88 -8.83
N TRP A 202 -25.35 24.34 -9.80
CA TRP A 202 -23.94 23.98 -9.91
C TRP A 202 -23.09 24.49 -8.76
N ARG A 203 -23.35 25.71 -8.26
CA ARG A 203 -22.67 26.23 -7.06
C ARG A 203 -22.98 25.39 -5.83
N GLN A 204 -24.22 24.93 -5.66
CA GLN A 204 -24.58 24.05 -4.54
C GLN A 204 -23.86 22.71 -4.63
N TYR A 205 -23.81 22.13 -5.83
CA TYR A 205 -23.08 20.89 -6.06
C TYR A 205 -21.58 21.03 -5.80
N GLN A 206 -20.97 22.15 -6.22
CA GLN A 206 -19.57 22.44 -5.92
C GLN A 206 -19.32 22.63 -4.41
N ALA A 207 -20.24 23.29 -3.70
CA ALA A 207 -20.18 23.39 -2.24
C ALA A 207 -20.30 22.03 -1.56
N TRP A 208 -21.15 21.13 -2.09
CA TRP A 208 -21.23 19.75 -1.63
C TRP A 208 -19.92 18.99 -1.85
N LEU A 209 -19.27 19.12 -3.02
CA LEU A 209 -17.97 18.51 -3.28
C LEU A 209 -16.87 19.01 -2.32
N LYS A 210 -16.84 20.32 -2.02
CA LYS A 210 -15.95 20.86 -0.98
C LYS A 210 -16.20 20.20 0.37
N LYS A 211 -17.46 20.11 0.79
CA LYS A 211 -17.83 19.48 2.05
C LYS A 211 -17.32 18.05 2.14
N GLN A 212 -17.46 17.27 1.06
CA GLN A 212 -17.02 15.87 1.00
C GLN A 212 -15.51 15.68 1.24
N VAL A 213 -14.66 16.65 0.87
CA VAL A 213 -13.21 16.57 1.14
C VAL A 213 -12.82 17.14 2.50
N ALA A 214 -13.70 17.93 3.12
CA ALA A 214 -13.57 18.49 4.47
C ALA A 214 -14.13 17.57 5.57
N GLU A 215 -14.92 16.56 5.22
CA GLU A 215 -15.49 15.58 6.16
C GLU A 215 -14.37 14.78 6.86
N PRO A 216 -14.60 14.32 8.12
CA PRO A 216 -13.58 13.67 8.93
C PRO A 216 -12.94 12.47 8.22
N LEU A 217 -11.63 12.51 8.04
CA LEU A 217 -10.90 11.41 7.42
C LEU A 217 -10.77 10.26 8.42
N LEU A 218 -11.45 9.14 8.20
CA LEU A 218 -11.38 7.95 9.05
C LEU A 218 -11.77 8.17 10.52
N GLY A 219 -12.46 9.27 10.84
CA GLY A 219 -12.77 9.66 12.22
C GLY A 219 -11.67 10.48 12.90
N GLU A 220 -10.74 11.05 12.13
CA GLU A 220 -9.84 12.11 12.58
C GLU A 220 -10.57 13.47 12.59
N PRO A 221 -10.13 14.47 13.38
CA PRO A 221 -10.75 15.79 13.42
C PRO A 221 -10.61 16.61 12.11
N PHE A 222 -9.68 16.22 11.24
CA PHE A 222 -9.38 16.86 9.94
C PHE A 222 -9.91 16.04 8.76
N GLY A 223 -10.04 16.69 7.59
CA GLY A 223 -10.50 16.08 6.35
C GLY A 223 -9.39 15.64 5.40
N LEU A 224 -9.78 15.09 4.25
CA LEU A 224 -8.83 14.71 3.19
C LEU A 224 -8.06 15.93 2.66
N GLU A 225 -8.72 17.08 2.54
CA GLU A 225 -8.14 18.30 1.98
C GLU A 225 -6.92 18.80 2.76
N ASP A 226 -6.90 18.55 4.06
CA ASP A 226 -5.86 19.01 4.99
C ASP A 226 -4.53 18.28 4.75
N VAL A 227 -4.58 16.97 4.52
CA VAL A 227 -3.41 16.09 4.37
C VAL A 227 -3.10 15.71 2.92
N TYR A 228 -3.91 16.15 1.96
CA TYR A 228 -3.76 15.76 0.56
C TYR A 228 -2.46 16.27 -0.10
N VAL A 229 -1.85 15.39 -0.91
CA VAL A 229 -0.70 15.66 -1.78
C VAL A 229 -1.03 15.21 -3.20
N ASP A 230 -0.79 16.10 -4.19
CA ASP A 230 -1.00 15.81 -5.62
C ASP A 230 0.05 14.78 -6.09
N PRO A 231 -0.34 13.59 -6.57
CA PRO A 231 0.60 12.53 -6.89
C PRO A 231 1.35 12.78 -8.21
N CYS A 232 2.54 12.20 -8.31
CA CYS A 232 3.20 11.99 -9.59
C CYS A 232 2.51 10.85 -10.34
N ALA A 233 2.54 10.92 -11.67
CA ALA A 233 2.08 9.86 -12.55
C ALA A 233 2.98 9.79 -13.78
N TYR A 234 2.97 8.68 -14.50
CA TYR A 234 3.58 8.60 -15.82
C TYR A 234 2.56 8.21 -16.89
N PHE A 235 2.79 8.64 -18.12
CA PHE A 235 2.11 8.08 -19.29
C PHE A 235 3.15 7.49 -20.24
N ARG A 236 2.73 6.54 -21.09
CA ARG A 236 3.62 5.91 -22.07
C ARG A 236 3.57 6.66 -23.39
N ARG A 237 4.72 7.10 -23.90
CA ARG A 237 4.88 7.74 -25.21
C ARG A 237 5.62 6.80 -26.16
N LYS A 238 5.16 6.64 -27.39
CA LYS A 238 5.87 5.83 -28.40
C LYS A 238 7.18 6.53 -28.81
N CYS A 239 8.29 5.82 -28.88
CA CYS A 239 9.56 6.37 -29.40
C CYS A 239 9.41 6.72 -30.89
N GLU A 240 9.96 7.85 -31.33
CA GLU A 240 10.10 8.14 -32.76
C GLU A 240 11.15 7.21 -33.38
N GLU A 241 10.87 6.64 -34.56
CA GLU A 241 11.81 5.80 -35.28
C GLU A 241 12.97 6.66 -35.81
N ASP A 242 14.14 6.56 -35.19
CA ASP A 242 15.39 7.00 -35.82
C ASP A 242 15.60 6.15 -37.09
N GLY A 243 15.56 6.80 -38.25
CA GLY A 243 15.48 6.21 -39.59
C GLY A 243 16.65 5.34 -40.06
N GLU A 244 17.43 4.73 -39.18
CA GLU A 244 18.58 3.87 -39.51
C GLU A 244 18.63 2.55 -38.68
N ARG A 245 17.50 1.86 -38.46
CA ARG A 245 17.53 0.52 -37.86
C ARG A 245 16.81 -0.57 -38.66
N SER A 246 17.40 -1.76 -38.57
CA SER A 246 17.16 -2.98 -39.35
C SER A 246 15.71 -3.50 -39.26
N ARG A 247 15.20 -3.97 -40.41
CA ARG A 247 13.83 -4.50 -40.66
C ARG A 247 13.43 -5.78 -39.91
N TYR A 248 14.15 -6.21 -38.88
CA TYR A 248 13.93 -7.53 -38.25
C TYR A 248 13.54 -7.54 -36.78
N GLU A 249 13.36 -6.39 -36.12
CA GLU A 249 12.78 -6.31 -34.77
C GLU A 249 11.91 -5.05 -34.64
N GLU A 250 10.66 -5.09 -35.14
CA GLU A 250 9.63 -4.10 -34.79
C GLU A 250 9.18 -4.37 -33.34
N CYS A 251 10.00 -3.98 -32.37
CA CYS A 251 9.57 -3.87 -30.98
C CYS A 251 9.10 -2.43 -30.78
N ASP A 252 7.78 -2.21 -30.63
CA ASP A 252 7.20 -0.91 -30.28
C ASP A 252 7.77 -0.44 -28.94
N ARG A 253 8.84 0.37 -28.97
CA ARG A 253 9.48 0.89 -27.77
C ARG A 253 8.70 2.09 -27.22
N TYR A 254 8.38 2.06 -25.94
CA TYR A 254 7.72 3.15 -25.23
C TYR A 254 8.63 3.78 -24.17
N GLU A 255 8.46 5.08 -23.94
CA GLU A 255 9.10 5.85 -22.87
C GLU A 255 8.07 6.20 -21.80
N ARG A 256 8.48 6.22 -20.52
CA ARG A 256 7.60 6.59 -19.40
C ARG A 256 7.85 8.05 -19.03
N VAL A 257 6.98 8.94 -19.48
CA VAL A 257 7.10 10.38 -19.20
C VAL A 257 6.39 10.69 -17.89
N VAL A 258 7.15 11.15 -16.90
CA VAL A 258 6.66 11.48 -15.56
C VAL A 258 6.12 12.91 -15.53
N VAL A 259 4.98 13.09 -14.87
CA VAL A 259 4.27 14.36 -14.73
C VAL A 259 3.63 14.50 -13.35
N LYS A 260 3.44 15.74 -12.89
CA LYS A 260 2.52 16.05 -11.79
C LYS A 260 1.09 15.89 -12.29
N LEU A 261 0.35 14.93 -11.75
CA LEU A 261 -0.93 14.48 -12.33
C LEU A 261 -1.95 15.61 -12.43
N GLY A 262 -2.17 16.36 -11.35
CA GLY A 262 -3.12 17.49 -11.36
C GLY A 262 -2.72 18.58 -12.35
N ALA A 263 -1.43 18.86 -12.51
CA ALA A 263 -0.94 19.86 -13.47
C ALA A 263 -1.14 19.40 -14.92
N ALA A 264 -0.79 18.15 -15.23
CA ALA A 264 -0.96 17.57 -16.56
C ALA A 264 -2.44 17.53 -16.99
N LEU A 265 -3.34 17.15 -16.08
CA LEU A 265 -4.78 17.14 -16.36
C LEU A 265 -5.34 18.55 -16.52
N ARG A 266 -4.86 19.56 -15.77
CA ARG A 266 -5.26 20.96 -16.01
C ARG A 266 -4.82 21.45 -17.38
N GLU A 267 -3.59 21.17 -17.78
CA GLU A 267 -3.10 21.55 -19.11
C GLU A 267 -3.93 20.89 -20.22
N TRP A 268 -4.21 19.59 -20.07
CA TRP A 268 -5.09 18.84 -20.95
C TRP A 268 -6.51 19.44 -21.04
N LEU A 269 -7.10 19.81 -19.90
CA LEU A 269 -8.37 20.52 -19.86
C LEU A 269 -8.27 21.83 -20.65
N HIS A 270 -7.29 22.67 -20.39
CA HIS A 270 -7.16 23.96 -21.10
C HIS A 270 -6.97 23.83 -22.61
N ARG A 271 -6.23 22.81 -23.08
CA ARG A 271 -6.06 22.53 -24.52
C ARG A 271 -7.39 22.22 -25.23
N ALA A 272 -8.32 21.56 -24.53
CA ALA A 272 -9.67 21.27 -25.00
C ALA A 272 -9.69 20.64 -26.42
N ASP A 273 -8.83 19.65 -26.68
CA ASP A 273 -8.81 18.95 -27.97
C ASP A 273 -9.95 17.92 -28.05
N ARG A 274 -10.78 18.03 -29.09
CA ARG A 274 -11.90 17.12 -29.34
C ARG A 274 -11.46 15.68 -29.61
N ASN A 275 -10.26 15.48 -30.15
CA ASN A 275 -9.72 14.16 -30.46
C ASN A 275 -9.12 13.49 -29.22
N ASP A 276 -8.90 14.26 -28.17
CA ASP A 276 -8.33 13.85 -26.90
C ASP A 276 -9.24 14.31 -25.75
N ALA A 277 -10.52 13.95 -25.81
CA ALA A 277 -11.52 14.38 -24.84
C ALA A 277 -11.70 13.40 -23.65
N ILE A 278 -10.95 12.29 -23.62
CA ILE A 278 -11.03 11.28 -22.56
C ILE A 278 -9.63 10.92 -22.08
N ARG A 279 -9.38 11.10 -20.78
CA ARG A 279 -8.16 10.67 -20.09
C ARG A 279 -8.49 9.67 -19.00
N VAL A 280 -7.53 8.81 -18.71
CA VAL A 280 -7.69 7.74 -17.71
C VAL A 280 -6.62 7.88 -16.64
N VAL A 281 -7.01 7.76 -15.38
CA VAL A 281 -6.09 7.70 -14.25
C VAL A 281 -6.09 6.28 -13.71
N SER A 282 -4.93 5.63 -13.82
CA SER A 282 -4.71 4.25 -13.40
C SER A 282 -3.71 4.11 -12.27
N GLY A 283 -3.63 2.94 -11.66
CA GLY A 283 -2.72 2.66 -10.56
C GLY A 283 -3.24 1.60 -9.59
N GLY A 284 -2.34 1.07 -8.77
CA GLY A 284 -2.59 0.00 -7.81
C GLY A 284 -3.59 0.36 -6.70
N PRO A 285 -4.08 -0.63 -5.93
CA PRO A 285 -4.91 -0.36 -4.75
C PRO A 285 -4.21 0.59 -3.75
N GLY A 286 -4.97 1.44 -3.05
CA GLY A 286 -4.37 2.38 -2.08
C GLY A 286 -3.54 3.52 -2.68
N SER A 287 -3.31 3.55 -4.00
CA SER A 287 -2.50 4.57 -4.68
C SER A 287 -3.07 6.00 -4.65
N GLY A 288 -4.28 6.19 -4.11
CA GLY A 288 -4.90 7.50 -3.99
C GLY A 288 -5.69 8.00 -5.20
N LYS A 289 -6.04 7.14 -6.19
CA LYS A 289 -6.85 7.54 -7.38
C LYS A 289 -8.17 8.21 -7.01
N SER A 290 -8.96 7.62 -6.11
CA SER A 290 -10.24 8.19 -5.67
C SER A 290 -10.06 9.46 -4.85
N SER A 291 -9.03 9.50 -4.01
CA SER A 291 -8.66 10.71 -3.28
C SER A 291 -8.28 11.84 -4.24
N PHE A 292 -7.47 11.53 -5.27
CA PHE A 292 -7.15 12.44 -6.36
C PHE A 292 -8.40 12.91 -7.10
N ALA A 293 -9.29 11.99 -7.52
CA ALA A 293 -10.50 12.33 -8.27
C ALA A 293 -11.43 13.26 -7.48
N LYS A 294 -11.66 12.97 -6.19
CA LYS A 294 -12.45 13.82 -5.29
C LYS A 294 -11.81 15.19 -5.12
N MET A 295 -10.52 15.24 -4.79
CA MET A 295 -9.79 16.50 -4.60
C MET A 295 -9.71 17.32 -5.88
N PHE A 296 -9.56 16.67 -7.03
CA PHE A 296 -9.55 17.32 -8.33
C PHE A 296 -10.93 17.85 -8.71
N ALA A 297 -12.01 17.13 -8.37
CA ALA A 297 -13.38 17.60 -8.60
C ALA A 297 -13.76 18.80 -7.72
N ALA A 298 -13.31 18.81 -6.47
CA ALA A 298 -13.67 19.82 -5.47
C ALA A 298 -12.91 21.17 -5.61
N ARG A 299 -12.17 21.40 -6.70
CA ARG A 299 -11.38 22.63 -6.88
C ARG A 299 -12.24 23.83 -7.32
N HIS A 300 -11.70 25.03 -7.11
CA HIS A 300 -12.35 26.32 -7.39
C HIS A 300 -11.84 27.03 -8.64
N ASP A 301 -10.85 26.45 -9.32
CA ASP A 301 -10.16 27.07 -10.45
C ASP A 301 -10.70 26.63 -11.82
N PHE A 302 -11.83 25.92 -11.88
CA PHE A 302 -12.50 25.61 -13.13
C PHE A 302 -13.45 26.72 -13.57
N ASP A 303 -13.29 27.16 -14.81
CA ASP A 303 -14.21 28.11 -15.47
C ASP A 303 -15.50 27.43 -16.00
N PHE A 304 -15.70 26.16 -15.68
CA PHE A 304 -16.79 25.33 -16.19
C PHE A 304 -17.24 24.31 -15.14
N PRO A 305 -18.49 23.82 -15.21
CA PRO A 305 -19.00 22.81 -14.29
C PRO A 305 -18.22 21.50 -14.30
N VAL A 306 -18.11 20.90 -13.11
CA VAL A 306 -17.52 19.57 -12.90
C VAL A 306 -18.58 18.67 -12.26
N LEU A 307 -18.76 17.48 -12.81
CA LEU A 307 -19.61 16.43 -12.27
C LEU A 307 -18.76 15.26 -11.82
N PHE A 308 -18.82 14.89 -10.54
CA PHE A 308 -18.14 13.73 -9.98
C PHE A 308 -19.13 12.58 -9.79
N VAL A 309 -18.82 11.41 -10.35
CA VAL A 309 -19.72 10.26 -10.38
C VAL A 309 -19.00 9.02 -9.81
N PRO A 310 -19.28 8.62 -8.56
CA PRO A 310 -18.80 7.36 -7.99
C PRO A 310 -19.50 6.18 -8.68
N LEU A 311 -18.73 5.33 -9.37
CA LEU A 311 -19.31 4.28 -10.21
C LEU A 311 -20.00 3.16 -9.40
N HIS A 312 -19.64 2.93 -8.13
CA HIS A 312 -20.38 1.99 -7.28
C HIS A 312 -21.81 2.45 -6.96
N GLN A 313 -22.13 3.73 -7.13
CA GLN A 313 -23.48 4.30 -6.94
C GLN A 313 -24.18 4.58 -8.28
N PHE A 314 -23.51 4.27 -9.39
CA PHE A 314 -23.99 4.55 -10.74
C PHE A 314 -24.57 3.28 -11.37
N ASP A 315 -25.76 3.38 -11.97
CA ASP A 315 -26.44 2.27 -12.64
C ASP A 315 -26.51 2.54 -14.14
N LEU A 316 -25.70 1.82 -14.91
CA LEU A 316 -25.71 1.92 -16.37
C LEU A 316 -26.81 1.02 -16.96
N LYS A 317 -28.06 1.49 -16.91
CA LYS A 317 -29.20 0.86 -17.60
C LYS A 317 -29.56 1.65 -18.85
N GLY A 318 -28.98 1.24 -19.99
CA GLY A 318 -29.28 1.82 -21.30
C GLY A 318 -28.30 2.94 -21.68
N ASP A 319 -28.83 4.13 -21.94
CA ASP A 319 -28.07 5.27 -22.49
C ASP A 319 -27.40 6.12 -21.40
N LEU A 320 -26.15 6.54 -21.62
CA LEU A 320 -25.39 7.32 -20.62
C LEU A 320 -26.10 8.61 -20.20
N VAL A 321 -26.80 9.29 -21.12
CA VAL A 321 -27.52 10.53 -20.83
C VAL A 321 -28.63 10.25 -19.80
N GLN A 322 -29.34 9.12 -19.94
CA GLN A 322 -30.39 8.74 -19.00
C GLN A 322 -29.81 8.37 -17.63
N SER A 323 -28.73 7.59 -17.59
CA SER A 323 -28.09 7.21 -16.33
C SER A 323 -27.51 8.42 -15.59
N VAL A 324 -26.86 9.35 -16.29
CA VAL A 324 -26.42 10.62 -15.68
C VAL A 324 -27.61 11.43 -15.20
N GLY A 325 -28.69 11.49 -15.98
CA GLY A 325 -29.94 12.15 -15.58
C GLY A 325 -30.58 11.57 -14.32
N GLN A 326 -30.49 10.27 -14.09
CA GLN A 326 -30.96 9.62 -12.86
C GLN A 326 -30.04 9.95 -11.67
N PHE A 327 -28.73 9.89 -11.89
CA PHE A 327 -27.73 10.21 -10.86
C PHE A 327 -27.86 11.66 -10.38
N VAL A 328 -27.92 12.65 -11.28
CA VAL A 328 -27.98 14.06 -10.87
C VAL A 328 -29.28 14.43 -10.16
N ARG A 329 -30.39 13.72 -10.43
CA ARG A 329 -31.65 13.91 -9.70
C ARG A 329 -31.56 13.41 -8.27
N TYR A 330 -30.78 12.36 -8.02
CA TYR A 330 -30.51 11.86 -6.68
C TYR A 330 -29.64 12.84 -5.89
N GLU A 331 -28.64 13.43 -6.54
CA GLU A 331 -27.74 14.46 -5.96
C GLU A 331 -28.33 15.89 -5.97
N GLU A 332 -29.64 16.03 -6.17
CA GLU A 332 -30.39 17.29 -6.15
C GLU A 332 -29.89 18.40 -7.11
N LEU A 333 -29.24 18.01 -8.21
CA LEU A 333 -28.97 18.89 -9.35
C LEU A 333 -30.26 19.01 -10.17
N SER A 334 -30.66 20.26 -10.47
CA SER A 334 -31.96 20.56 -11.10
C SER A 334 -32.09 20.05 -12.53
N GLU A 335 -30.96 19.85 -13.24
CA GLU A 335 -30.95 19.52 -14.66
C GLU A 335 -29.88 18.51 -15.04
N ASN A 336 -30.15 17.76 -16.11
CA ASN A 336 -29.20 16.80 -16.67
C ASN A 336 -28.15 17.52 -17.53
N PRO A 337 -26.86 17.54 -17.16
CA PRO A 337 -25.82 18.23 -17.93
C PRO A 337 -25.65 17.70 -19.37
N LEU A 338 -26.01 16.44 -19.61
CA LEU A 338 -25.84 15.79 -20.91
C LEU A 338 -27.08 15.90 -21.82
N ASP A 339 -28.12 16.63 -21.40
CA ASP A 339 -29.31 16.86 -22.19
C ASP A 339 -28.98 17.62 -23.50
N PRO A 340 -29.58 17.25 -24.65
CA PRO A 340 -29.48 18.01 -25.90
C PRO A 340 -29.73 19.52 -25.79
N ASP A 341 -30.51 19.99 -24.82
CA ASP A 341 -30.77 21.42 -24.60
C ASP A 341 -29.60 22.15 -23.92
N ASN A 342 -28.57 21.42 -23.47
CA ASN A 342 -27.41 21.93 -22.72
C ASN A 342 -26.10 21.96 -23.54
N ARG A 343 -26.20 21.93 -24.88
CA ARG A 343 -25.05 21.81 -25.79
C ARG A 343 -24.02 22.94 -25.69
N ASP A 344 -24.39 24.11 -25.19
CA ASP A 344 -23.45 25.24 -25.04
C ASP A 344 -22.59 25.14 -23.77
N LEU A 345 -22.90 24.22 -22.87
CA LEU A 345 -22.18 24.02 -21.62
C LEU A 345 -20.89 23.25 -21.87
N ARG A 346 -19.75 23.84 -21.50
CA ARG A 346 -18.50 23.09 -21.35
C ARG A 346 -18.55 22.33 -20.03
N LEU A 347 -18.25 21.03 -20.04
CA LEU A 347 -18.41 20.13 -18.90
C LEU A 347 -17.19 19.23 -18.73
N LEU A 348 -16.80 19.02 -17.47
CA LEU A 348 -15.96 17.90 -17.07
C LEU A 348 -16.79 16.87 -16.30
N ILE A 349 -16.73 15.60 -16.70
CA ILE A 349 -17.24 14.49 -15.89
C ILE A 349 -16.08 13.63 -15.41
N ILE A 350 -16.06 13.33 -14.12
CA ILE A 350 -15.08 12.44 -13.50
C ILE A 350 -15.82 11.20 -13.01
N PHE A 351 -15.59 10.08 -13.68
CA PHE A 351 -16.10 8.78 -13.26
C PHE A 351 -15.06 8.08 -12.39
N ASP A 352 -15.38 7.86 -11.11
CA ASP A 352 -14.46 7.26 -10.15
C ASP A 352 -14.77 5.78 -9.91
N GLY A 353 -13.77 4.91 -10.07
CA GLY A 353 -13.85 3.49 -9.72
C GLY A 353 -14.35 2.57 -10.83
N LEU A 354 -13.71 2.57 -12.00
CA LEU A 354 -14.08 1.68 -13.12
C LEU A 354 -14.11 0.20 -12.74
N ASP A 355 -13.23 -0.21 -11.84
CA ASP A 355 -13.20 -1.58 -11.31
C ASP A 355 -14.37 -1.93 -10.39
N GLU A 356 -15.11 -0.95 -9.86
CA GLU A 356 -16.24 -1.17 -8.96
C GLU A 356 -17.53 -1.53 -9.67
N LEU A 357 -17.66 -1.23 -10.97
CA LEU A 357 -18.80 -1.65 -11.79
C LEU A 357 -18.95 -3.19 -11.80
N SER A 358 -17.85 -3.92 -11.67
CA SER A 358 -17.83 -5.39 -11.63
C SER A 358 -18.40 -6.01 -10.34
N LYS A 359 -18.67 -5.20 -9.29
CA LYS A 359 -19.11 -5.67 -7.96
C LYS A 359 -20.63 -5.67 -7.76
N GLN A 360 -21.44 -5.14 -8.68
CA GLN A 360 -22.89 -4.96 -8.51
C GLN A 360 -23.74 -6.24 -8.73
N GLY A 361 -23.15 -7.43 -8.64
CA GLY A 361 -23.89 -8.70 -8.52
C GLY A 361 -24.61 -9.17 -9.78
N LYS A 362 -24.47 -8.47 -10.91
CA LYS A 362 -24.78 -8.96 -12.25
C LYS A 362 -23.77 -8.38 -13.25
N LEU A 363 -23.16 -9.29 -14.00
CA LEU A 363 -22.32 -9.09 -15.17
C LEU A 363 -20.84 -8.76 -14.89
N SER A 364 -20.04 -8.93 -15.94
CA SER A 364 -18.69 -9.51 -15.94
C SER A 364 -17.64 -8.47 -16.31
N GLU A 365 -16.38 -8.87 -16.51
CA GLU A 365 -15.29 -8.04 -17.09
C GLU A 365 -15.69 -7.30 -18.40
N GLY A 366 -16.79 -7.72 -19.06
CA GLY A 366 -17.43 -7.00 -20.16
C GLY A 366 -18.02 -5.62 -19.82
N ASP A 367 -18.37 -5.35 -18.57
CA ASP A 367 -19.12 -4.15 -18.17
C ASP A 367 -18.26 -2.89 -18.19
N ALA A 368 -16.98 -2.99 -17.77
CA ALA A 368 -16.04 -1.88 -17.86
C ALA A 368 -15.76 -1.50 -19.32
N LYS A 369 -15.61 -2.50 -20.21
CA LYS A 369 -15.44 -2.29 -21.65
C LYS A 369 -16.68 -1.64 -22.27
N GLU A 370 -17.87 -2.11 -21.88
CA GLU A 370 -19.13 -1.57 -22.35
C GLU A 370 -19.35 -0.12 -21.90
N PHE A 371 -19.09 0.16 -20.62
CA PHE A 371 -19.14 1.52 -20.06
C PHE A 371 -18.19 2.46 -20.81
N VAL A 372 -16.91 2.07 -20.96
CA VAL A 372 -15.91 2.88 -21.69
C VAL A 372 -16.32 3.08 -23.15
N ARG A 373 -16.90 2.06 -23.80
CA ARG A 373 -17.41 2.17 -25.18
C ARG A 373 -18.55 3.19 -25.25
N GLU A 374 -19.51 3.13 -24.34
CA GLU A 374 -20.65 4.05 -24.29
C GLU A 374 -20.17 5.51 -24.07
N VAL A 375 -19.26 5.72 -23.12
CA VAL A 375 -18.65 7.04 -22.87
C VAL A 375 -17.94 7.56 -24.13
N ASN A 376 -17.10 6.74 -24.78
CA ASN A 376 -16.42 7.13 -26.02
C ASN A 376 -17.41 7.54 -27.12
N GLN A 377 -18.49 6.77 -27.29
CA GLN A 377 -19.53 7.07 -28.28
C GLN A 377 -20.19 8.41 -28.00
N LYS A 378 -20.56 8.69 -26.75
CA LYS A 378 -21.25 9.93 -26.37
C LYS A 378 -20.36 11.16 -26.43
N VAL A 379 -19.12 11.05 -25.95
CA VAL A 379 -18.14 12.15 -26.06
C VAL A 379 -17.91 12.50 -27.54
N SER A 380 -17.75 11.50 -28.41
CA SER A 380 -17.59 11.73 -29.85
C SER A 380 -18.84 12.38 -30.50
N GLN A 381 -20.04 11.99 -30.06
CA GLN A 381 -21.30 12.56 -30.54
C GLN A 381 -21.49 14.02 -30.10
N ILE A 382 -21.06 14.37 -28.89
CA ILE A 382 -21.18 15.73 -28.33
C ILE A 382 -20.09 16.65 -28.91
N ASN A 383 -18.85 16.17 -29.06
CA ASN A 383 -17.69 16.98 -29.48
C ASN A 383 -17.49 17.07 -31.01
N GLN A 384 -18.56 17.12 -31.81
CA GLN A 384 -18.45 17.09 -33.28
C GLN A 384 -17.68 18.30 -33.86
N ARG A 385 -17.95 19.50 -33.34
CA ARG A 385 -17.38 20.77 -33.86
C ARG A 385 -16.42 21.42 -32.88
N THR A 386 -16.75 21.38 -31.60
CA THR A 386 -16.05 22.03 -30.50
C THR A 386 -16.09 21.11 -29.29
N THR A 387 -15.11 21.25 -28.39
CA THR A 387 -14.99 20.39 -27.20
C THR A 387 -15.91 20.91 -26.10
N HIS A 388 -17.05 20.24 -25.95
CA HIS A 388 -18.05 20.54 -24.93
C HIS A 388 -17.93 19.60 -23.74
N LEU A 389 -17.57 18.34 -23.95
CA LEU A 389 -17.46 17.33 -22.90
C LEU A 389 -16.03 16.78 -22.83
N GLN A 390 -15.42 16.88 -21.66
CA GLN A 390 -14.17 16.17 -21.35
C GLN A 390 -14.43 15.20 -20.20
N VAL A 391 -13.82 14.02 -20.24
CA VAL A 391 -14.06 12.96 -19.27
C VAL A 391 -12.75 12.44 -18.69
N VAL A 392 -12.71 12.31 -17.37
CA VAL A 392 -11.68 11.56 -16.64
C VAL A 392 -12.31 10.29 -16.10
N ILE A 393 -11.68 9.14 -16.34
CA ILE A 393 -12.09 7.86 -15.76
C ILE A 393 -10.97 7.37 -14.86
N THR A 394 -11.26 7.07 -13.60
CA THR A 394 -10.30 6.39 -12.72
C THR A 394 -10.56 4.90 -12.67
N GLY A 395 -9.52 4.10 -12.51
CA GLY A 395 -9.65 2.67 -12.35
C GLY A 395 -8.31 2.01 -12.09
N ARG A 396 -8.31 0.73 -11.72
CA ARG A 396 -7.04 -0.01 -11.54
C ARG A 396 -6.42 -0.45 -12.87
N ASP A 397 -5.12 -0.72 -12.84
CA ASP A 397 -4.35 -1.05 -14.06
C ASP A 397 -4.97 -2.21 -14.85
N VAL A 398 -5.41 -3.27 -14.18
CA VAL A 398 -6.04 -4.43 -14.85
C VAL A 398 -7.33 -4.05 -15.58
N ALA A 399 -8.23 -3.30 -14.93
CA ALA A 399 -9.49 -2.86 -15.53
C ALA A 399 -9.25 -1.90 -16.70
N VAL A 400 -8.25 -1.02 -16.56
CA VAL A 400 -7.87 -0.05 -17.59
C VAL A 400 -7.21 -0.72 -18.78
N GLN A 401 -6.26 -1.64 -18.56
CA GLN A 401 -5.62 -2.43 -19.63
C GLN A 401 -6.62 -3.24 -20.44
N GLY A 402 -7.65 -3.79 -19.78
CA GLY A 402 -8.73 -4.49 -20.45
C GLY A 402 -9.60 -3.57 -21.32
N ALA A 403 -9.85 -2.33 -20.89
CA ALA A 403 -10.80 -1.42 -21.54
C ALA A 403 -10.17 -0.41 -22.52
N PHE A 404 -8.89 -0.07 -22.38
CA PHE A 404 -8.20 0.96 -23.16
C PHE A 404 -7.00 0.40 -23.91
N ARG A 405 -6.94 0.65 -25.22
CA ARG A 405 -5.80 0.25 -26.08
C ARG A 405 -4.78 1.37 -26.32
N ASN A 406 -5.18 2.63 -26.17
CA ASN A 406 -4.28 3.77 -26.36
C ASN A 406 -3.64 4.15 -25.03
N LEU A 407 -2.38 3.71 -24.84
CA LEU A 407 -1.63 3.88 -23.61
C LEU A 407 -1.22 5.34 -23.34
N GLU A 408 -1.14 6.19 -24.38
CA GLU A 408 -0.81 7.62 -24.22
C GLU A 408 -1.90 8.41 -23.48
N ARG A 409 -3.12 7.86 -23.39
CA ARG A 409 -4.26 8.46 -22.68
C ARG A 409 -4.35 8.07 -21.22
N VAL A 410 -3.48 7.16 -20.77
CA VAL A 410 -3.50 6.59 -19.43
C VAL A 410 -2.36 7.17 -18.60
N PHE A 411 -2.71 7.84 -17.51
CA PHE A 411 -1.78 8.27 -16.47
C PHE A 411 -1.73 7.20 -15.38
N HIS A 412 -0.59 6.56 -15.20
CA HIS A 412 -0.35 5.60 -14.13
C HIS A 412 0.20 6.34 -12.90
N VAL A 413 -0.57 6.36 -11.82
CA VAL A 413 -0.21 7.00 -10.55
C VAL A 413 0.98 6.28 -9.92
N LEU A 414 2.01 7.05 -9.56
CA LEU A 414 3.22 6.59 -8.88
C LEU A 414 3.06 6.67 -7.36
N PRO A 415 3.84 5.88 -6.59
CA PRO A 415 3.91 6.04 -5.14
C PRO A 415 4.46 7.43 -4.75
N TYR A 416 4.29 7.80 -3.49
CA TYR A 416 4.85 9.03 -2.92
C TYR A 416 6.38 9.09 -2.97
N PHE A 417 7.04 7.93 -3.03
CA PHE A 417 8.47 7.84 -3.19
C PHE A 417 8.83 6.62 -4.04
N GLU A 418 9.71 6.81 -5.02
CA GLU A 418 10.26 5.76 -5.89
C GLU A 418 11.80 5.82 -5.80
N PRO A 419 12.46 4.83 -5.16
CA PRO A 419 13.91 4.79 -5.01
C PRO A 419 14.63 4.81 -6.36
N GLU A 420 15.82 5.41 -6.42
CA GLU A 420 16.59 5.49 -7.66
C GLU A 420 16.85 4.12 -8.28
N ALA A 421 17.22 3.10 -7.49
CA ALA A 421 17.43 1.73 -7.97
C ALA A 421 16.22 1.19 -8.77
N LYS A 422 14.99 1.41 -8.27
CA LYS A 422 13.76 0.95 -8.91
C LYS A 422 13.37 1.73 -10.16
N ARG A 423 13.97 2.91 -10.39
CA ARG A 423 13.75 3.69 -11.62
C ARG A 423 14.37 3.03 -12.85
N TYR A 424 15.25 2.04 -12.67
CA TYR A 424 16.04 1.42 -13.73
C TYR A 424 15.83 -0.11 -13.89
N GLU A 425 15.15 -0.79 -12.97
CA GLU A 425 15.21 -2.27 -12.87
C GLU A 425 14.12 -3.06 -13.60
N GLU A 426 12.92 -2.53 -13.87
CA GLU A 426 11.77 -3.41 -14.20
C GLU A 426 11.38 -3.53 -15.69
N SER A 427 12.05 -2.81 -16.57
CA SER A 427 11.88 -2.93 -18.03
C SER A 427 12.93 -2.06 -18.69
N ASN A 428 13.41 -2.38 -19.90
CA ASN A 428 14.27 -1.51 -20.71
C ASN A 428 13.63 -0.13 -21.12
N GLU A 429 12.62 0.33 -20.37
CA GLU A 429 11.89 1.60 -20.45
C GLU A 429 12.31 2.50 -19.27
N TYR A 430 12.97 3.61 -19.57
CA TYR A 430 13.43 4.58 -18.57
C TYR A 430 12.33 5.59 -18.21
N TYR A 431 12.31 6.07 -16.97
CA TYR A 431 11.52 7.26 -16.60
C TYR A 431 12.18 8.52 -17.16
N ILE A 432 11.39 9.35 -17.85
CA ILE A 432 11.75 10.69 -18.28
C ILE A 432 11.05 11.67 -17.33
N ASP A 433 11.80 12.23 -16.39
CA ASP A 433 11.29 13.14 -15.35
C ASP A 433 11.83 14.56 -15.51
N GLU A 434 11.49 15.23 -16.61
CA GLU A 434 11.90 16.61 -16.88
C GLU A 434 11.32 17.63 -15.87
N GLY A 435 10.27 17.24 -15.15
CA GLY A 435 9.57 18.07 -14.17
C GLY A 435 10.05 17.91 -12.73
N ASP A 436 11.11 17.13 -12.50
CA ASP A 436 11.66 16.78 -11.19
C ASP A 436 10.57 16.30 -10.20
N CYS A 437 9.62 15.50 -10.69
CA CYS A 437 8.53 14.98 -9.86
C CYS A 437 9.05 13.92 -8.87
N LEU A 438 9.95 13.05 -9.32
CA LEU A 438 10.57 11.99 -8.53
C LEU A 438 11.75 12.48 -7.69
N ALA A 439 12.23 13.70 -7.92
CA ALA A 439 13.25 14.33 -7.08
C ALA A 439 12.71 14.75 -5.70
N VAL A 440 11.40 14.89 -5.56
CA VAL A 440 10.73 15.28 -4.32
C VAL A 440 10.13 14.06 -3.65
N ASP A 441 10.52 13.80 -2.41
CA ASP A 441 9.82 12.82 -1.58
C ASP A 441 8.45 13.38 -1.15
N LEU A 442 7.37 12.84 -1.72
CA LEU A 442 6.01 13.28 -1.38
C LEU A 442 5.60 12.83 0.02
N ARG A 443 6.29 11.85 0.64
CA ARG A 443 6.08 11.46 2.04
C ARG A 443 6.40 12.63 2.97
N ASP A 444 7.49 13.36 2.72
CA ASP A 444 7.86 14.54 3.51
C ASP A 444 6.82 15.67 3.42
N VAL A 445 6.25 15.87 2.22
CA VAL A 445 5.19 16.85 2.01
C VAL A 445 3.95 16.46 2.80
N TRP A 446 3.59 15.18 2.75
CA TRP A 446 2.44 14.63 3.47
C TRP A 446 2.63 14.74 4.99
N TRP A 447 3.79 14.37 5.51
CA TRP A 447 4.09 14.39 6.95
C TRP A 447 4.15 15.81 7.53
N ARG A 448 4.59 16.81 6.75
CA ARG A 448 4.49 18.21 7.14
C ARG A 448 3.04 18.65 7.30
N LYS A 449 2.19 18.38 6.29
CA LYS A 449 0.75 18.67 6.35
C LYS A 449 0.08 17.97 7.54
N TYR A 450 0.40 16.70 7.73
CA TYR A 450 -0.07 15.92 8.88
C TYR A 450 0.41 16.52 10.21
N GLY A 451 1.66 16.97 10.29
CA GLY A 451 2.20 17.70 11.44
C GLY A 451 1.48 19.01 11.71
N GLU A 452 1.19 19.80 10.68
CA GLU A 452 0.44 21.05 10.79
C GLU A 452 -0.95 20.82 11.41
N VAL A 453 -1.69 19.83 10.91
CA VAL A 453 -3.08 19.57 11.35
C VAL A 453 -3.15 18.88 12.71
N THR A 454 -2.13 18.09 13.06
CA THR A 454 -1.98 17.48 14.38
C THR A 454 -1.21 18.35 15.38
N GLN A 455 -0.76 19.55 14.95
CA GLN A 455 0.12 20.46 15.70
C GLN A 455 1.38 19.79 16.26
N LYS A 456 1.93 18.86 15.50
CA LYS A 456 3.22 18.20 15.75
C LYS A 456 4.28 18.82 14.86
N ALA A 457 5.47 19.04 15.41
CA ALA A 457 6.57 19.69 14.70
C ALA A 457 7.30 18.73 13.74
N TYR A 458 6.58 18.16 12.77
CA TYR A 458 7.17 17.34 11.71
C TYR A 458 7.62 18.24 10.55
N THR A 459 8.92 18.24 10.26
CA THR A 459 9.52 18.94 9.11
C THR A 459 9.55 18.09 7.84
N GLY A 460 9.23 16.80 7.97
CA GLY A 460 9.24 15.76 6.95
C GLY A 460 8.83 14.44 7.60
N MET A 461 9.00 13.33 6.87
CA MET A 461 8.83 12.01 7.45
C MET A 461 9.85 11.82 8.60
N PRO A 462 9.44 11.27 9.75
CA PRO A 462 10.37 10.96 10.83
C PRO A 462 11.54 10.08 10.35
N GLU A 463 12.77 10.39 10.76
CA GLU A 463 13.97 9.65 10.36
C GLU A 463 13.88 8.15 10.70
N ASP A 464 13.22 7.81 11.82
CA ASP A 464 13.00 6.41 12.23
C ASP A 464 12.20 5.60 11.20
N LEU A 465 11.38 6.27 10.38
CA LEU A 465 10.54 5.67 9.34
C LEU A 465 11.22 5.67 7.96
N ASP A 466 12.30 6.43 7.77
CA ASP A 466 13.05 6.48 6.50
C ASP A 466 14.07 5.33 6.42
N ARG A 467 13.54 4.11 6.43
CA ARG A 467 14.33 2.88 6.26
C ARG A 467 13.91 2.20 4.97
N GLU A 468 14.87 1.61 4.26
CA GLU A 468 14.63 0.93 3.00
C GLU A 468 13.45 -0.07 3.08
N LYS A 469 13.43 -0.89 4.14
CA LYS A 469 12.37 -1.89 4.42
C LYS A 469 10.97 -1.30 4.63
N LEU A 470 10.86 -0.01 4.95
CA LEU A 470 9.58 0.69 5.19
C LEU A 470 9.13 1.51 3.99
N THR A 471 9.94 1.57 2.94
CA THR A 471 9.65 2.35 1.74
C THR A 471 8.34 1.92 1.08
N GLU A 472 8.08 0.62 0.99
CA GLU A 472 6.85 0.11 0.36
C GLU A 472 5.59 0.53 1.12
N ILE A 473 5.61 0.46 2.46
CA ILE A 473 4.45 0.79 3.29
C ILE A 473 4.26 2.29 3.50
N THR A 474 5.34 3.09 3.42
CA THR A 474 5.25 4.55 3.51
C THR A 474 5.04 5.21 2.14
N GLY A 475 5.30 4.48 1.05
CA GLY A 475 5.16 4.99 -0.31
C GLY A 475 3.71 5.10 -0.81
N GLN A 476 2.74 4.47 -0.14
CA GLN A 476 1.33 4.52 -0.56
C GLN A 476 0.51 5.39 0.40
N PRO A 477 -0.32 6.34 -0.08
CA PRO A 477 -1.00 7.33 0.76
C PRO A 477 -1.75 6.75 1.96
N LEU A 478 -2.50 5.68 1.72
CA LEU A 478 -3.30 5.03 2.76
C LEU A 478 -2.44 4.32 3.80
N LEU A 479 -1.45 3.53 3.36
CA LEU A 479 -0.56 2.82 4.28
C LEU A 479 0.31 3.80 5.06
N ASN A 480 0.78 4.87 4.41
CA ASN A 480 1.50 5.95 5.07
C ASN A 480 0.67 6.60 6.17
N TYR A 481 -0.62 6.85 5.94
CA TYR A 481 -1.52 7.35 6.98
C TYR A 481 -1.64 6.36 8.15
N LEU A 482 -1.80 5.06 7.88
CA LEU A 482 -1.90 4.06 8.94
C LEU A 482 -0.61 3.95 9.76
N VAL A 483 0.56 4.00 9.09
CA VAL A 483 1.87 4.05 9.76
C VAL A 483 2.02 5.32 10.59
N ALA A 484 1.61 6.47 10.06
CA ALA A 484 1.65 7.73 10.78
C ALA A 484 0.79 7.68 12.05
N PHE A 485 -0.41 7.14 11.94
CA PHE A 485 -1.33 6.97 13.04
C PHE A 485 -0.75 6.09 14.17
N THR A 486 -0.20 4.92 13.84
CA THR A 486 0.39 4.02 14.85
C THR A 486 1.66 4.57 15.47
N TYR A 487 2.50 5.24 14.67
CA TYR A 487 3.69 5.95 15.13
C TYR A 487 3.34 7.06 16.12
N VAL A 488 2.33 7.89 15.80
CA VAL A 488 1.89 9.04 16.61
C VAL A 488 1.35 8.62 17.98
N LYS A 489 0.68 7.47 18.08
CA LYS A 489 0.21 6.91 19.35
C LYS A 489 1.35 6.31 20.21
N GLY A 490 2.58 6.28 19.70
CA GLY A 490 3.73 5.68 20.38
C GLY A 490 3.64 4.16 20.49
N LYS A 491 2.82 3.54 19.64
CA LYS A 491 2.54 2.09 19.65
C LYS A 491 3.39 1.31 18.64
N LEU A 492 4.03 2.01 17.70
CA LEU A 492 4.93 1.40 16.71
C LEU A 492 6.34 1.27 17.29
N ASN A 493 6.84 0.04 17.41
CA ASN A 493 8.20 -0.21 17.89
C ASN A 493 9.22 -0.20 16.73
N LEU A 494 10.02 0.87 16.61
CA LEU A 494 11.01 1.05 15.54
C LEU A 494 12.45 0.92 16.07
N SER A 495 12.82 -0.28 16.54
CA SER A 495 14.22 -0.64 16.85
C SER A 495 14.98 -1.05 15.57
N ASP A 496 16.31 -1.09 15.60
CA ASP A 496 17.13 -1.64 14.50
C ASP A 496 16.82 -3.12 14.21
N THR A 497 16.23 -3.82 15.19
CA THR A 497 15.81 -5.22 15.08
C THR A 497 14.35 -5.39 14.62
N THR A 498 13.60 -4.31 14.47
CA THR A 498 12.21 -4.35 14.01
C THR A 498 12.17 -4.75 12.54
N ASN A 499 11.38 -5.79 12.23
CA ASN A 499 11.14 -6.22 10.86
C ASN A 499 9.72 -5.83 10.40
N LEU A 500 9.44 -6.01 9.10
CA LEU A 500 8.18 -5.56 8.51
C LEU A 500 6.95 -6.29 9.07
N ASN A 501 7.10 -7.56 9.49
CA ASN A 501 6.00 -8.35 10.05
C ASN A 501 5.48 -7.78 11.36
N SER A 502 6.36 -7.31 12.26
CA SER A 502 5.92 -6.68 13.51
C SER A 502 5.12 -5.41 13.25
N ILE A 503 5.47 -4.64 12.22
CA ILE A 503 4.74 -3.44 11.83
C ILE A 503 3.35 -3.81 11.30
N TYR A 504 3.24 -4.85 10.47
CA TYR A 504 1.92 -5.32 10.03
C TYR A 504 1.08 -5.91 11.17
N ALA A 505 1.70 -6.55 12.16
CA ALA A 505 1.00 -6.98 13.37
C ALA A 505 0.45 -5.79 14.15
N ASP A 506 1.25 -4.76 14.38
CA ASP A 506 0.82 -3.54 15.08
C ASP A 506 -0.28 -2.81 14.31
N LEU A 507 -0.16 -2.69 12.98
CA LEU A 507 -1.18 -2.09 12.12
C LEU A 507 -2.50 -2.86 12.17
N LEU A 508 -2.43 -4.20 12.14
CA LEU A 508 -3.61 -5.05 12.24
C LEU A 508 -4.30 -4.91 13.60
N HIS A 509 -3.52 -4.88 14.68
CA HIS A 509 -4.00 -4.66 16.05
C HIS A 509 -4.71 -3.31 16.17
N GLU A 510 -4.09 -2.22 15.70
CA GLU A 510 -4.68 -0.88 15.78
C GLU A 510 -5.95 -0.74 14.93
N VAL A 511 -6.01 -1.40 13.79
CA VAL A 511 -7.22 -1.47 12.96
C VAL A 511 -8.34 -2.23 13.69
N TYR A 512 -8.01 -3.35 14.35
CA TYR A 512 -8.96 -4.09 15.17
C TYR A 512 -9.47 -3.23 16.35
N GLU A 513 -8.58 -2.62 17.13
CA GLU A 513 -8.91 -1.76 18.27
C GLU A 513 -9.74 -0.52 17.87
N ARG A 514 -9.51 0.06 16.68
CA ARG A 514 -10.31 1.21 16.20
C ARG A 514 -11.78 0.87 15.97
N SER A 515 -12.10 -0.40 15.75
CA SER A 515 -13.48 -0.89 15.74
C SER A 515 -14.07 -1.03 17.16
N TYR A 516 -13.28 -0.84 18.21
CA TYR A 516 -13.68 -0.89 19.62
C TYR A 516 -13.48 0.45 20.39
N GLU A 517 -12.70 1.41 19.86
CA GLU A 517 -12.35 2.70 20.50
C GLU A 517 -13.50 3.74 20.62
N GLY A 518 -14.76 3.37 20.39
CA GLY A 518 -15.89 4.14 20.92
C GLY A 518 -15.98 3.92 22.43
N LYS A 519 -15.36 4.79 23.25
CA LYS A 519 -15.37 4.78 24.74
C LYS A 519 -16.74 4.36 25.34
N GLY A 520 -16.95 3.05 25.51
CA GLY A 520 -18.16 2.46 26.11
C GLY A 520 -19.27 1.98 25.16
N LYS A 521 -19.15 2.15 23.84
CA LYS A 521 -20.11 1.60 22.86
C LYS A 521 -19.41 0.61 21.92
N ARG A 522 -19.73 -0.68 22.08
CA ARG A 522 -19.40 -1.74 21.10
C ARG A 522 -19.83 -1.27 19.71
N HIS A 523 -18.91 -1.02 18.78
CA HIS A 523 -19.35 -0.95 17.38
C HIS A 523 -19.86 -2.34 17.00
N LYS A 524 -21.13 -2.41 16.58
CA LYS A 524 -21.80 -3.63 16.12
C LYS A 524 -21.15 -4.29 14.88
N ALA A 525 -19.98 -3.83 14.45
CA ALA A 525 -19.43 -4.12 13.12
C ALA A 525 -18.48 -5.34 13.09
N ILE A 526 -17.85 -5.76 14.20
CA ILE A 526 -17.04 -7.00 14.28
C ILE A 526 -17.72 -8.07 15.16
N GLY A 527 -18.80 -7.72 15.87
CA GLY A 527 -19.48 -8.63 16.79
C GLY A 527 -18.62 -8.93 18.03
N ASP A 528 -18.67 -10.19 18.51
CA ASP A 528 -17.91 -10.70 19.67
C ASP A 528 -16.61 -11.45 19.24
N LEU A 529 -16.12 -11.22 18.01
CA LEU A 529 -14.93 -11.91 17.51
C LEU A 529 -13.67 -11.35 18.18
N SER A 530 -12.95 -12.18 18.94
CA SER A 530 -11.66 -11.79 19.52
C SER A 530 -10.62 -11.48 18.45
N GLU A 531 -9.63 -10.64 18.78
CA GLU A 531 -8.53 -10.27 17.89
C GLU A 531 -7.82 -11.50 17.30
N GLU A 532 -7.55 -12.51 18.15
CA GLU A 532 -6.95 -13.76 17.71
C GLU A 532 -7.80 -14.44 16.63
N ASN A 533 -9.12 -14.54 16.84
CA ASN A 533 -10.01 -15.19 15.88
C ASN A 533 -10.15 -14.36 14.59
N PHE A 534 -10.13 -13.03 14.69
CA PHE A 534 -10.09 -12.14 13.54
C PHE A 534 -8.83 -12.39 12.70
N ARG A 535 -7.65 -12.39 13.32
CA ARG A 535 -6.37 -12.69 12.67
C ARG A 535 -6.37 -14.08 12.04
N ARG A 536 -6.93 -15.09 12.72
CA ARG A 536 -7.02 -16.46 12.19
C ARG A 536 -7.86 -16.58 10.92
N ILE A 537 -8.92 -15.79 10.78
CA ILE A 537 -9.68 -15.77 9.52
C ILE A 537 -8.82 -15.15 8.41
N LEU A 538 -8.16 -14.03 8.68
CA LEU A 538 -7.30 -13.36 7.70
C LEU A 538 -6.14 -14.27 7.23
N GLU A 539 -5.53 -15.01 8.15
CA GLU A 539 -4.51 -16.03 7.87
C GLU A 539 -5.04 -17.15 6.96
N GLU A 540 -6.30 -17.61 7.11
CA GLU A 540 -6.87 -18.62 6.21
C GLU A 540 -7.24 -18.04 4.84
N VAL A 541 -7.63 -16.76 4.77
CA VAL A 541 -7.85 -16.09 3.49
C VAL A 541 -6.53 -15.89 2.74
N SER A 542 -5.44 -15.54 3.42
CA SER A 542 -4.11 -15.44 2.82
C SER A 542 -3.59 -16.78 2.33
N LEU A 543 -3.83 -17.84 3.11
CA LEU A 543 -3.52 -19.19 2.70
C LEU A 543 -4.28 -19.61 1.43
N ALA A 544 -5.58 -19.29 1.35
CA ALA A 544 -6.40 -19.57 0.18
C ALA A 544 -5.92 -18.78 -1.06
N ALA A 545 -5.52 -17.51 -0.89
CA ALA A 545 -4.93 -16.69 -1.96
C ALA A 545 -3.59 -17.25 -2.46
N TRP A 546 -2.72 -17.68 -1.55
CA TRP A 546 -1.47 -18.32 -1.92
C TRP A 546 -1.70 -19.62 -2.70
N HIS A 547 -2.60 -20.49 -2.24
CA HIS A 547 -2.95 -21.75 -2.91
C HIS A 547 -3.65 -21.59 -4.26
N GLY A 548 -4.19 -20.41 -4.55
CA GLY A 548 -4.81 -20.06 -5.83
C GLY A 548 -3.77 -19.82 -6.91
N ASP A 549 -3.64 -18.56 -7.34
CA ASP A 549 -2.61 -18.11 -8.29
C ASP A 549 -1.49 -17.32 -7.58
N GLY A 550 -1.37 -17.45 -6.26
CA GLY A 550 -0.46 -16.68 -5.43
C GLY A 550 -0.97 -15.28 -5.08
N ARG A 551 -2.12 -14.86 -5.60
CA ARG A 551 -2.60 -13.47 -5.47
C ARG A 551 -4.10 -13.36 -5.18
N THR A 552 -4.92 -14.20 -5.79
CA THR A 552 -6.38 -14.13 -5.77
C THR A 552 -7.00 -15.48 -5.32
N THR A 553 -8.14 -15.40 -4.63
CA THR A 553 -8.92 -16.54 -4.14
C THR A 553 -10.43 -16.33 -4.28
N THR A 554 -11.26 -17.37 -4.38
CA THR A 554 -12.73 -17.24 -4.39
C THR A 554 -13.35 -17.36 -2.99
N VAL A 555 -14.61 -16.93 -2.84
CA VAL A 555 -15.37 -17.17 -1.60
C VAL A 555 -15.51 -18.67 -1.31
N GLY A 556 -15.68 -19.49 -2.36
CA GLY A 556 -15.73 -20.95 -2.22
C GLY A 556 -14.43 -21.51 -1.64
N GLU A 557 -13.28 -21.08 -2.16
CA GLU A 557 -11.95 -21.49 -1.68
C GLU A 557 -11.72 -21.07 -0.21
N ILE A 558 -12.04 -19.81 0.14
CA ILE A 558 -11.96 -19.31 1.52
C ILE A 558 -12.80 -20.18 2.46
N ARG A 559 -14.05 -20.48 2.08
CA ARG A 559 -14.94 -21.33 2.88
C ARG A 559 -14.39 -22.74 3.04
N GLN A 560 -13.80 -23.31 2.00
CA GLN A 560 -13.18 -24.64 2.07
C GLN A 560 -11.99 -24.66 3.03
N HIS A 561 -11.14 -23.63 3.00
CA HIS A 561 -10.02 -23.47 3.93
C HIS A 561 -10.51 -23.31 5.38
N CYS A 562 -11.43 -22.40 5.63
CA CYS A 562 -12.03 -22.21 6.94
C CYS A 562 -12.76 -23.48 7.44
N GLN A 563 -13.37 -24.28 6.57
CA GLN A 563 -13.96 -25.57 6.92
C GLN A 563 -12.92 -26.58 7.40
N ARG A 564 -11.82 -26.74 6.64
CA ARG A 564 -10.70 -27.62 7.02
C ARG A 564 -10.08 -27.21 8.34
N SER A 565 -9.94 -25.90 8.55
CA SER A 565 -9.40 -25.30 9.78
C SER A 565 -10.43 -25.19 10.93
N ARG A 566 -11.67 -25.66 10.72
CA ARG A 566 -12.79 -25.63 11.68
C ARG A 566 -13.18 -24.22 12.15
N LEU A 567 -12.97 -23.21 11.31
CA LEU A 567 -13.30 -21.80 11.55
C LEU A 567 -14.62 -21.36 10.90
N GLN A 568 -15.43 -22.28 10.35
CA GLN A 568 -16.63 -21.92 9.57
C GLN A 568 -17.61 -21.01 10.32
N ARG A 569 -17.86 -21.27 11.61
CA ARG A 569 -18.70 -20.41 12.46
C ARG A 569 -18.12 -18.99 12.63
N LEU A 570 -16.80 -18.89 12.70
CA LEU A 570 -16.10 -17.60 12.83
C LEU A 570 -16.15 -16.83 11.51
N LEU A 571 -16.02 -17.53 10.37
CA LEU A 571 -16.17 -16.95 9.05
C LEU A 571 -17.58 -16.39 8.83
N GLU A 572 -18.63 -17.08 9.29
CA GLU A 572 -20.01 -16.58 9.23
C GLU A 572 -20.18 -15.27 10.04
N GLN A 573 -19.65 -15.23 11.27
CA GLN A 573 -19.65 -14.01 12.10
C GLN A 573 -18.88 -12.86 11.43
N PHE A 574 -17.76 -13.17 10.80
CA PHE A 574 -16.94 -12.21 10.06
C PHE A 574 -17.65 -11.69 8.80
N GLU A 575 -18.31 -12.55 8.02
CA GLU A 575 -19.10 -12.14 6.84
C GLU A 575 -20.29 -11.25 7.20
N GLU A 576 -20.93 -11.47 8.36
CA GLU A 576 -21.99 -10.60 8.87
C GLU A 576 -21.44 -9.23 9.27
N GLY A 577 -20.31 -9.19 9.98
CA GLY A 577 -19.61 -7.96 10.34
C GLY A 577 -19.13 -7.17 9.12
N ALA A 578 -18.60 -7.85 8.11
CA ALA A 578 -18.14 -7.26 6.84
C ALA A 578 -19.24 -6.53 6.05
N LYS A 579 -20.50 -6.95 6.23
CA LYS A 579 -21.66 -6.32 5.59
C LYS A 579 -22.15 -5.07 6.34
N ALA A 580 -21.60 -4.78 7.52
CA ALA A 580 -22.02 -3.68 8.39
C ALA A 580 -20.90 -2.66 8.66
N GLY A 581 -21.21 -1.37 8.52
CA GLY A 581 -20.40 -0.27 9.07
C GLY A 581 -18.92 -0.20 8.62
N VAL A 582 -18.04 0.17 9.55
CA VAL A 582 -16.61 0.48 9.34
C VAL A 582 -15.78 -0.78 9.04
N THR A 583 -16.21 -1.97 9.49
CA THR A 583 -15.55 -3.25 9.15
C THR A 583 -15.52 -3.50 7.66
N ARG A 584 -16.53 -3.05 6.90
CA ARG A 584 -16.51 -3.07 5.43
C ARG A 584 -15.35 -2.23 4.86
N LEU A 585 -15.08 -1.09 5.47
CA LEU A 585 -14.01 -0.18 5.06
C LEU A 585 -12.64 -0.81 5.34
N PHE A 586 -12.47 -1.41 6.53
CA PHE A 586 -11.25 -2.13 6.90
C PHE A 586 -11.03 -3.39 6.08
N LEU A 587 -12.08 -4.17 5.81
CA LEU A 587 -11.97 -5.32 4.91
C LEU A 587 -11.76 -4.92 3.47
N ALA A 588 -12.24 -3.75 3.02
CA ALA A 588 -11.85 -3.19 1.74
C ALA A 588 -10.37 -2.75 1.70
N PHE A 589 -9.77 -2.43 2.85
CA PHE A 589 -8.32 -2.19 2.94
C PHE A 589 -7.52 -3.46 2.79
N TYR A 590 -8.00 -4.59 3.32
CA TYR A 590 -7.24 -5.84 3.23
C TYR A 590 -7.59 -6.68 2.01
N PHE A 591 -8.85 -6.69 1.59
CA PHE A 591 -9.38 -7.51 0.50
C PHE A 591 -10.15 -6.72 -0.53
N ARG A 592 -10.13 -7.18 -1.77
CA ARG A 592 -10.96 -6.64 -2.83
C ARG A 592 -11.37 -7.71 -3.81
N GLN A 593 -12.58 -7.60 -4.34
CA GLN A 593 -12.94 -8.39 -5.52
C GLN A 593 -12.04 -8.00 -6.70
N SER A 594 -11.39 -8.97 -7.33
CA SER A 594 -10.39 -8.77 -8.40
C SER A 594 -10.85 -9.27 -9.77
N GLY A 595 -11.96 -10.00 -9.82
CA GLY A 595 -12.50 -10.58 -11.05
C GLY A 595 -13.48 -11.71 -10.73
N SER A 596 -13.54 -12.68 -11.64
CA SER A 596 -14.28 -13.92 -11.44
C SER A 596 -13.52 -15.13 -11.94
N ARG A 597 -13.51 -16.22 -11.18
CA ARG A 597 -12.95 -17.52 -11.56
C ARG A 597 -14.09 -18.54 -11.45
N GLU A 598 -14.34 -19.29 -12.52
CA GLU A 598 -15.44 -20.28 -12.57
C GLU A 598 -16.83 -19.71 -12.21
N ASN A 599 -17.13 -18.47 -12.61
CA ASN A 599 -18.35 -17.72 -12.26
C ASN A 599 -18.51 -17.36 -10.77
N GLU A 600 -17.48 -17.58 -9.94
CA GLU A 600 -17.42 -17.03 -8.59
C GLU A 600 -16.58 -15.74 -8.56
N PRO A 601 -16.96 -14.73 -7.76
CA PRO A 601 -16.12 -13.55 -7.54
C PRO A 601 -14.80 -13.95 -6.86
N THR A 602 -13.67 -13.50 -7.42
CA THR A 602 -12.35 -13.65 -6.80
C THR A 602 -12.01 -12.43 -5.96
N PHE A 603 -11.24 -12.63 -4.90
CA PHE A 603 -10.76 -11.65 -3.95
C PHE A 603 -9.23 -11.70 -3.90
N GLU A 604 -8.56 -10.55 -3.85
CA GLU A 604 -7.12 -10.46 -3.59
C GLU A 604 -6.82 -9.53 -2.42
N PHE A 605 -5.62 -9.64 -1.89
CA PHE A 605 -5.12 -8.64 -0.94
C PHE A 605 -4.85 -7.32 -1.66
N THR A 606 -5.27 -6.21 -1.06
CA THR A 606 -5.01 -4.85 -1.57
C THR A 606 -3.50 -4.57 -1.65
N HIS A 607 -2.73 -5.08 -0.69
CA HIS A 607 -1.27 -4.99 -0.64
C HIS A 607 -0.68 -6.39 -0.60
N LYS A 608 0.20 -6.73 -1.56
CA LYS A 608 0.80 -8.07 -1.67
C LYS A 608 1.55 -8.43 -0.38
N SER A 609 2.43 -7.56 0.07
CA SER A 609 3.19 -7.66 1.32
C SER A 609 2.34 -8.00 2.55
N PHE A 610 1.13 -7.43 2.66
CA PHE A 610 0.24 -7.75 3.78
C PHE A 610 -0.31 -9.20 3.71
N GLY A 611 -0.64 -9.65 2.49
CA GLY A 611 -1.01 -11.04 2.24
C GLY A 611 0.15 -11.99 2.57
N GLU A 612 1.38 -11.66 2.18
CA GLU A 612 2.56 -12.48 2.48
C GLU A 612 2.84 -12.56 3.97
N TYR A 613 2.73 -11.45 4.69
CA TYR A 613 2.83 -11.43 6.14
C TYR A 613 1.82 -12.39 6.80
N LEU A 614 0.55 -12.35 6.40
CA LEU A 614 -0.47 -13.25 6.95
C LEU A 614 -0.20 -14.72 6.60
N THR A 615 0.26 -14.99 5.38
CA THR A 615 0.65 -16.33 4.95
C THR A 615 1.85 -16.85 5.75
N ALA A 616 2.88 -16.02 5.93
CA ALA A 616 4.03 -16.35 6.78
C ALA A 616 3.63 -16.60 8.25
N ALA A 617 2.78 -15.74 8.82
CA ALA A 617 2.21 -15.92 10.15
C ALA A 617 1.47 -17.26 10.27
N ARG A 618 0.74 -17.66 9.23
CA ARG A 618 0.02 -18.92 9.19
C ARG A 618 0.93 -20.14 9.06
N ILE A 619 2.01 -20.04 8.29
CA ILE A 619 3.05 -21.07 8.16
C ILE A 619 3.75 -21.27 9.51
N VAL A 620 4.20 -20.20 10.17
CA VAL A 620 4.86 -20.29 11.48
C VAL A 620 3.92 -20.83 12.56
N ARG A 621 2.62 -20.49 12.50
CA ARG A 621 1.60 -21.11 13.36
C ARG A 621 1.48 -22.62 13.09
N ALA A 622 1.61 -23.07 11.85
CA ALA A 622 1.63 -24.49 11.51
C ALA A 622 2.86 -25.19 12.09
N MET A 623 4.04 -24.56 12.02
CA MET A 623 5.28 -25.08 12.64
C MET A 623 5.10 -25.32 14.14
N ALA A 624 4.58 -24.30 14.85
CA ALA A 624 4.29 -24.40 16.28
C ALA A 624 3.28 -25.50 16.61
N ARG A 625 2.25 -25.66 15.77
CA ARG A 625 1.23 -26.71 15.93
C ARG A 625 1.80 -28.10 15.71
N ILE A 626 2.63 -28.28 14.69
CA ILE A 626 3.30 -29.56 14.39
C ILE A 626 4.18 -29.98 15.57
N GLN A 627 5.03 -29.06 16.08
CA GLN A 627 5.82 -29.31 17.30
C GLN A 627 4.93 -29.78 18.46
N ALA A 628 3.89 -29.01 18.78
CA ALA A 628 3.01 -29.32 19.90
C ALA A 628 2.30 -30.68 19.75
N LYS A 629 1.98 -31.09 18.51
CA LYS A 629 1.31 -32.37 18.23
C LYS A 629 2.25 -33.56 18.28
N LEU A 630 3.50 -33.39 17.86
CA LEU A 630 4.56 -34.40 18.02
C LEU A 630 4.93 -34.54 19.51
N ASP A 631 5.09 -33.44 20.24
CA ASP A 631 5.34 -33.47 21.70
C ASP A 631 4.21 -34.18 22.47
N GLN A 632 2.96 -34.00 22.03
CA GLN A 632 1.81 -34.70 22.62
C GLN A 632 1.93 -36.21 22.40
N ARG A 633 2.32 -36.63 21.18
CA ARG A 633 2.51 -38.04 20.82
C ARG A 633 3.64 -38.71 21.60
N GLU A 634 4.72 -37.98 21.87
CA GLU A 634 5.83 -38.47 22.69
C GLU A 634 5.44 -38.68 24.15
N LYS A 635 4.48 -37.90 24.66
CA LYS A 635 3.94 -38.05 26.03
C LYS A 635 2.88 -39.14 26.12
N ASP A 636 2.03 -39.25 25.12
CA ASP A 636 0.95 -40.22 25.03
C ASP A 636 0.82 -40.75 23.60
N PHE A 637 1.09 -42.05 23.43
CA PHE A 637 1.05 -42.69 22.12
C PHE A 637 -0.37 -42.80 21.54
N GLU A 638 -1.43 -42.50 22.29
CA GLU A 638 -2.81 -42.49 21.78
C GLU A 638 -3.25 -41.08 21.36
N GLU A 639 -2.52 -40.04 21.74
CA GLU A 639 -2.80 -38.64 21.41
C GLU A 639 -1.73 -38.03 20.49
N GLY A 640 -1.99 -36.88 19.87
CA GLY A 640 -1.00 -36.19 19.02
C GLY A 640 -0.91 -36.70 17.58
N TRP A 641 0.21 -36.39 16.91
CA TRP A 641 0.51 -36.78 15.52
C TRP A 641 1.81 -37.59 15.46
N ASP A 642 1.89 -38.53 14.54
CA ASP A 642 3.17 -39.06 14.08
C ASP A 642 3.77 -38.18 12.98
N GLU A 643 4.99 -38.50 12.51
CA GLU A 643 5.68 -37.76 11.47
C GLU A 643 4.91 -37.74 10.15
N ARG A 644 4.19 -38.81 9.82
CA ARG A 644 3.43 -38.89 8.58
C ARG A 644 2.19 -38.01 8.63
N ASP A 645 1.53 -37.93 9.78
CA ASP A 645 0.42 -37.02 10.03
C ASP A 645 0.90 -35.55 10.03
N ALA A 646 2.09 -35.29 10.60
CA ALA A 646 2.72 -33.98 10.57
C ALA A 646 3.10 -33.55 9.13
N LEU A 647 3.72 -34.43 8.34
CA LEU A 647 4.05 -34.19 6.93
C LEU A 647 2.79 -33.99 6.07
N LEU A 648 1.72 -34.73 6.33
CA LEU A 648 0.44 -34.52 5.66
C LEU A 648 -0.13 -33.14 5.97
N HIS A 649 -0.15 -32.74 7.25
CA HIS A 649 -0.60 -31.41 7.63
C HIS A 649 0.28 -30.32 6.99
N TRP A 650 1.60 -30.52 6.98
CA TRP A 650 2.54 -29.59 6.36
C TRP A 650 2.27 -29.42 4.86
N ALA A 651 2.07 -30.53 4.13
CA ALA A 651 1.69 -30.49 2.73
C ALA A 651 0.40 -29.71 2.51
N GLU A 652 -0.62 -29.92 3.35
CA GLU A 652 -1.88 -29.17 3.28
C GLU A 652 -1.71 -27.66 3.48
N ILE A 653 -0.77 -27.23 4.32
CA ILE A 653 -0.47 -25.80 4.56
C ILE A 653 0.34 -25.18 3.42
N CYS A 654 1.25 -25.92 2.79
CA CYS A 654 2.07 -25.35 1.71
C CYS A 654 1.30 -25.23 0.38
N GLY A 655 0.32 -26.12 0.17
CA GLY A 655 -0.55 -26.03 -0.99
C GLY A 655 0.14 -26.23 -2.34
N PRO A 656 -0.61 -26.02 -3.43
CA PRO A 656 -0.17 -26.34 -4.79
C PRO A 656 0.68 -25.24 -5.45
N THR A 657 0.87 -24.09 -4.82
CA THR A 657 1.60 -22.93 -5.37
C THR A 657 2.99 -22.86 -4.74
N ARG A 658 4.04 -22.58 -5.53
CA ARG A 658 5.40 -22.42 -4.98
C ARG A 658 5.51 -21.17 -4.12
N MET A 659 6.44 -21.20 -3.18
CA MET A 659 6.87 -20.01 -2.44
C MET A 659 7.81 -19.20 -3.33
N ASP A 660 7.54 -17.90 -3.48
CA ASP A 660 8.44 -16.99 -4.17
C ASP A 660 9.50 -16.42 -3.19
N PRO A 661 10.61 -15.84 -3.68
CA PRO A 661 11.63 -15.24 -2.82
C PRO A 661 11.11 -14.11 -1.91
N TYR A 662 9.96 -13.52 -2.24
CA TYR A 662 9.38 -12.43 -1.48
C TYR A 662 8.65 -12.97 -0.23
N LEU A 663 7.80 -13.99 -0.38
CA LEU A 663 7.19 -14.70 0.75
C LEU A 663 8.23 -15.35 1.67
N LEU A 664 9.33 -15.87 1.11
CA LEU A 664 10.46 -16.41 1.88
C LEU A 664 10.97 -15.43 2.95
N GLU A 665 11.13 -14.15 2.59
CA GLU A 665 11.60 -13.12 3.51
C GLU A 665 10.61 -12.90 4.67
N PHE A 666 9.31 -12.90 4.38
CA PHE A 666 8.27 -12.79 5.42
C PHE A 666 8.27 -13.99 6.37
N VAL A 667 8.54 -15.20 5.88
CA VAL A 667 8.66 -16.40 6.74
C VAL A 667 9.88 -16.27 7.67
N TRP A 668 11.03 -15.83 7.15
CA TRP A 668 12.21 -15.57 7.99
C TRP A 668 11.94 -14.51 9.05
N ASN A 669 11.33 -13.40 8.66
CA ASN A 669 10.95 -12.32 9.57
C ASN A 669 10.00 -12.84 10.67
N GLU A 670 9.00 -13.65 10.33
CA GLU A 670 8.06 -14.20 11.31
C GLU A 670 8.70 -15.17 12.29
N VAL A 671 9.61 -16.05 11.83
CA VAL A 671 10.35 -16.98 12.70
C VAL A 671 11.28 -16.20 13.64
N SER A 672 11.89 -15.13 13.17
CA SER A 672 12.80 -14.29 13.99
C SER A 672 12.11 -13.58 15.16
N LEU A 673 10.77 -13.41 15.10
CA LEU A 673 9.97 -12.83 16.18
C LEU A 673 9.66 -13.83 17.31
N ARG A 674 10.05 -15.09 17.17
CA ARG A 674 9.76 -16.18 18.13
C ARG A 674 10.92 -16.38 19.11
N SER A 675 10.63 -17.01 20.23
CA SER A 675 11.66 -17.26 21.25
C SER A 675 12.74 -18.20 20.68
N LYS A 676 14.02 -17.94 20.96
CA LYS A 676 15.11 -18.83 20.51
C LYS A 676 14.93 -20.28 20.98
N GLU A 677 14.30 -20.48 22.14
CA GLU A 677 14.01 -21.81 22.68
C GLU A 677 12.99 -22.56 21.81
N ASP A 678 11.90 -21.91 21.42
CA ASP A 678 10.88 -22.53 20.57
C ASP A 678 11.44 -22.80 19.17
N VAL A 679 12.18 -21.84 18.61
CA VAL A 679 12.81 -21.99 17.29
C VAL A 679 13.82 -23.13 17.27
N ALA A 680 14.61 -23.32 18.33
CA ALA A 680 15.53 -24.46 18.44
C ALA A 680 14.80 -25.81 18.49
N LYS A 681 13.62 -25.88 19.13
CA LYS A 681 12.78 -27.10 19.08
C LYS A 681 12.25 -27.34 17.67
N TRP A 682 11.76 -26.29 17.00
CA TRP A 682 11.26 -26.39 15.63
C TRP A 682 12.37 -26.83 14.67
N GLN A 683 13.59 -26.31 14.78
CA GLN A 683 14.72 -26.72 13.96
C GLN A 683 14.94 -28.24 14.02
N LYS A 684 14.96 -28.82 15.22
CA LYS A 684 15.12 -30.27 15.43
C LYS A 684 13.96 -31.06 14.84
N THR A 685 12.73 -30.58 15.04
CA THR A 685 11.52 -31.20 14.49
C THR A 685 11.52 -31.19 12.97
N PHE A 686 11.82 -30.07 12.34
CA PHE A 686 11.83 -29.97 10.88
C PHE A 686 13.01 -30.74 10.26
N ALA A 687 14.15 -30.84 10.94
CA ALA A 687 15.22 -31.76 10.53
C ALA A 687 14.72 -33.22 10.51
N ARG A 688 14.09 -33.68 11.60
CA ARG A 688 13.48 -35.03 11.69
C ARG A 688 12.41 -35.26 10.62
N LEU A 689 11.59 -34.26 10.30
CA LEU A 689 10.57 -34.38 9.25
C LEU A 689 11.19 -34.48 7.85
N ILE A 690 12.28 -33.76 7.57
CA ILE A 690 13.02 -33.92 6.31
C ILE A 690 13.63 -35.31 6.23
N GLU A 691 14.23 -35.84 7.31
CA GLU A 691 14.75 -37.22 7.34
C GLU A 691 13.67 -38.24 6.99
N GLU A 692 12.49 -38.10 7.59
CA GLU A 692 11.38 -39.03 7.36
C GLU A 692 10.82 -38.90 5.93
N MET A 693 10.75 -37.67 5.42
CA MET A 693 10.38 -37.39 4.04
C MET A 693 11.38 -37.98 3.04
N LEU A 694 12.69 -37.89 3.30
CA LEU A 694 13.71 -38.48 2.42
C LEU A 694 13.63 -40.02 2.40
N LYS A 695 13.24 -40.66 3.51
CA LYS A 695 13.09 -42.13 3.60
C LYS A 695 11.80 -42.65 2.96
N HIS A 696 10.70 -41.92 3.12
CA HIS A 696 9.36 -42.44 2.82
C HIS A 696 8.58 -41.64 1.76
N GLY A 697 9.10 -40.47 1.38
CA GLY A 697 8.43 -39.51 0.51
C GLY A 697 7.33 -38.73 1.23
N MET A 698 6.82 -37.69 0.59
CA MET A 698 5.64 -36.96 1.08
C MET A 698 4.37 -37.81 0.98
N PRO A 699 3.51 -37.87 2.03
CA PRO A 699 2.34 -38.75 2.09
C PRO A 699 1.14 -38.22 1.28
N MET A 700 1.35 -37.96 -0.01
CA MET A 700 0.38 -37.32 -0.90
C MET A 700 -0.87 -38.18 -1.17
N GLU A 701 -0.79 -39.49 -0.95
CA GLU A 701 -1.92 -40.42 -1.10
C GLU A 701 -3.05 -40.17 -0.09
N LYS A 702 -2.77 -39.47 1.01
CA LYS A 702 -3.76 -39.12 2.05
C LYS A 702 -4.44 -37.77 1.82
N ILE A 703 -4.03 -36.98 0.82
CA ILE A 703 -4.63 -35.66 0.54
C ILE A 703 -6.05 -35.82 -0.01
N VAL A 704 -6.97 -35.00 0.50
CA VAL A 704 -8.39 -35.01 0.11
C VAL A 704 -8.80 -33.64 -0.48
N PRO A 705 -9.35 -33.60 -1.71
CA PRO A 705 -9.65 -34.74 -2.60
C PRO A 705 -8.39 -35.35 -3.25
N PRO A 706 -8.43 -36.63 -3.66
CA PRO A 706 -7.29 -37.29 -4.31
C PRO A 706 -6.83 -36.55 -5.57
N LEU A 707 -5.51 -36.42 -5.72
CA LEU A 707 -4.89 -35.68 -6.81
C LEU A 707 -4.42 -36.61 -7.92
N VAL A 708 -4.42 -36.10 -9.15
CA VAL A 708 -3.72 -36.77 -10.26
C VAL A 708 -2.21 -36.68 -10.02
N PHE A 709 -1.48 -37.73 -10.39
CA PHE A 709 -0.04 -37.90 -10.14
C PHE A 709 0.81 -36.62 -10.39
N HIS A 710 0.66 -35.96 -11.53
CA HIS A 710 1.45 -34.74 -11.83
C HIS A 710 1.13 -33.55 -10.91
N LYS A 711 -0.10 -33.42 -10.42
CA LYS A 711 -0.47 -32.39 -9.43
C LYS A 711 0.05 -32.78 -8.04
N ALA A 712 -0.06 -34.05 -7.66
CA ALA A 712 0.48 -34.59 -6.41
C ALA A 712 2.00 -34.40 -6.34
N ASN A 713 2.72 -34.68 -7.43
CA ASN A 713 4.18 -34.54 -7.48
C ASN A 713 4.63 -33.08 -7.38
N ARG A 714 3.97 -32.15 -8.06
CA ARG A 714 4.29 -30.70 -7.93
C ARG A 714 4.04 -30.22 -6.51
N TRP A 715 2.87 -30.53 -5.96
CA TRP A 715 2.54 -30.16 -4.58
C TRP A 715 3.53 -30.78 -3.57
N ALA A 716 3.95 -32.04 -3.77
CA ALA A 716 5.00 -32.65 -2.93
C ALA A 716 6.30 -31.84 -2.98
N ILE A 717 6.79 -31.50 -4.18
CA ILE A 717 8.01 -30.69 -4.35
C ILE A 717 7.89 -29.35 -3.62
N HIS A 718 6.74 -28.68 -3.70
CA HIS A 718 6.55 -27.39 -3.04
C HIS A 718 6.55 -27.52 -1.51
N ALA A 719 5.90 -28.56 -1.00
CA ALA A 719 5.86 -28.83 0.43
C ALA A 719 7.23 -29.23 0.99
N GLU A 720 8.03 -29.96 0.21
CA GLU A 720 9.42 -30.29 0.54
C GLU A 720 10.33 -29.07 0.51
N GLU A 721 10.19 -28.19 -0.50
CA GLU A 721 10.90 -26.91 -0.55
C GLU A 721 10.55 -26.06 0.68
N CYS A 722 9.27 -26.02 1.09
CA CYS A 722 8.86 -25.33 2.31
C CYS A 722 9.43 -25.97 3.59
N LEU A 723 9.66 -27.30 3.65
CA LEU A 723 10.36 -27.92 4.79
C LEU A 723 11.78 -27.37 4.91
N LEU A 724 12.49 -27.25 3.78
CA LEU A 724 13.84 -26.69 3.75
C LEU A 724 13.83 -25.21 4.17
N VAL A 725 12.86 -24.43 3.70
CA VAL A 725 12.65 -23.04 4.13
C VAL A 725 12.46 -22.96 5.65
N ALA A 726 11.57 -23.79 6.22
CA ALA A 726 11.28 -23.80 7.65
C ALA A 726 12.52 -24.16 8.48
N LEU A 727 13.28 -25.18 8.06
CA LEU A 727 14.52 -25.59 8.71
C LEU A 727 15.55 -24.46 8.68
N ASN A 728 15.80 -23.88 7.50
CA ASN A 728 16.78 -22.81 7.33
C ASN A 728 16.39 -21.53 8.08
N ALA A 729 15.10 -21.17 8.09
CA ALA A 729 14.58 -20.05 8.88
C ALA A 729 14.93 -20.20 10.35
N CYS A 730 14.77 -21.41 10.91
CA CYS A 730 15.14 -21.69 12.28
C CYS A 730 16.66 -21.62 12.49
N ALA A 731 17.42 -22.26 11.61
CA ALA A 731 18.88 -22.33 11.71
C ALA A 731 19.55 -20.95 11.65
N ARG A 732 19.00 -20.00 10.89
CA ARG A 732 19.50 -18.62 10.84
C ARG A 732 19.27 -17.83 12.13
N VAL A 733 18.20 -18.15 12.87
CA VAL A 733 17.89 -17.52 14.16
C VAL A 733 18.73 -18.13 15.29
N THR A 734 18.90 -19.45 15.29
CA THR A 734 19.70 -20.16 16.30
C THR A 734 21.20 -20.03 16.05
N ARG A 735 21.60 -19.90 14.78
CA ARG A 735 23.00 -20.04 14.28
C ARG A 735 23.60 -21.40 14.63
N GLU A 736 22.74 -22.42 14.75
CA GLU A 736 23.14 -23.81 15.00
C GLU A 736 23.01 -24.61 13.71
N VAL A 737 23.94 -25.53 13.49
CA VAL A 737 23.98 -26.37 12.29
C VAL A 737 22.91 -27.45 12.35
N SER A 738 22.06 -27.49 11.34
CA SER A 738 21.02 -28.51 11.16
C SER A 738 21.64 -29.78 10.59
N THR A 739 21.46 -30.91 11.27
CA THR A 739 21.88 -32.22 10.73
C THR A 739 20.65 -32.99 10.28
N VAL A 740 20.67 -33.47 9.04
CA VAL A 740 19.63 -34.31 8.44
C VAL A 740 20.30 -35.62 8.00
N GLN A 741 19.83 -36.75 8.49
CA GLN A 741 20.31 -38.06 8.08
C GLN A 741 19.68 -38.52 6.76
N TRP A 742 20.52 -38.91 5.79
CA TRP A 742 20.11 -39.56 4.55
C TRP A 742 20.85 -40.89 4.32
N THR A 743 20.28 -41.76 3.49
CA THR A 743 20.70 -43.16 3.35
C THR A 743 21.93 -43.37 2.46
N GLU A 744 22.08 -42.55 1.43
CA GLU A 744 23.19 -42.61 0.46
C GLU A 744 23.76 -41.19 0.23
N PRO A 745 25.08 -41.01 0.03
CA PRO A 745 25.70 -39.70 -0.20
C PRO A 745 25.06 -38.85 -1.31
N THR A 746 24.48 -39.50 -2.32
CA THR A 746 23.80 -38.89 -3.48
C THR A 746 22.36 -38.45 -3.21
N THR A 747 21.78 -38.84 -2.06
CA THR A 747 20.36 -38.62 -1.74
C THR A 747 20.04 -37.13 -1.69
N PHE A 748 20.87 -36.36 -0.97
CA PHE A 748 20.65 -34.93 -0.82
C PHE A 748 20.82 -34.19 -2.14
N GLY A 749 21.91 -34.44 -2.89
CA GLY A 749 22.13 -33.81 -4.20
C GLY A 749 21.01 -34.10 -5.20
N SER A 750 20.53 -35.35 -5.24
CA SER A 750 19.38 -35.73 -6.09
C SER A 750 18.08 -35.06 -5.66
N TRP A 751 17.88 -34.88 -4.35
CA TRP A 751 16.74 -34.16 -3.80
C TRP A 751 16.78 -32.68 -4.16
N LEU A 752 17.91 -32.01 -3.94
CA LEU A 752 18.11 -30.60 -4.25
C LEU A 752 17.89 -30.32 -5.75
N LEU A 753 18.47 -31.15 -6.62
CA LEU A 753 18.27 -31.05 -8.06
C LEU A 753 16.78 -31.17 -8.46
N ARG A 754 16.02 -32.01 -7.76
CA ARG A 754 14.57 -32.13 -7.99
C ARG A 754 13.80 -30.89 -7.55
N LEU A 755 14.19 -30.25 -6.45
CA LEU A 755 13.55 -29.01 -5.98
C LEU A 755 13.76 -27.86 -6.97
N GLN A 756 14.98 -27.75 -7.49
CA GLN A 756 15.40 -26.72 -8.46
C GLN A 756 14.73 -26.87 -9.83
N GLY A 757 14.27 -28.07 -10.18
CA GLY A 757 13.63 -28.34 -11.47
C GLY A 757 14.62 -28.54 -12.61
N GLN A 758 14.14 -29.10 -13.73
CA GLN A 758 14.94 -29.33 -14.93
C GLN A 758 14.50 -28.37 -16.04
N ARG A 759 15.33 -27.35 -16.33
CA ARG A 759 15.36 -26.54 -17.58
C ARG A 759 14.31 -25.45 -17.82
N ASP A 760 13.42 -25.12 -16.89
CA ASP A 760 12.59 -23.91 -17.04
C ASP A 760 13.23 -22.72 -16.32
N TYR A 761 13.76 -21.77 -17.09
CA TYR A 761 14.33 -20.51 -16.62
C TYR A 761 13.28 -19.57 -15.95
N GLU A 762 12.00 -19.94 -15.97
CA GLU A 762 10.91 -19.13 -15.43
C GLU A 762 10.50 -19.46 -13.98
N ASP A 763 10.93 -20.61 -13.42
CA ASP A 763 10.53 -21.07 -12.08
C ASP A 763 11.73 -21.04 -11.10
N LYS A 764 11.98 -19.88 -10.49
CA LYS A 764 13.10 -19.68 -9.55
C LYS A 764 12.81 -20.33 -8.19
N SER A 765 13.14 -21.62 -8.06
CA SER A 765 13.18 -22.32 -6.78
C SER A 765 13.93 -21.51 -5.72
N VAL A 766 13.40 -21.50 -4.49
CA VAL A 766 14.03 -20.85 -3.33
C VAL A 766 14.99 -21.77 -2.58
N ALA A 767 15.10 -23.04 -2.99
CA ALA A 767 15.89 -24.06 -2.30
C ALA A 767 17.36 -23.66 -2.10
N SER A 768 18.01 -23.11 -3.14
CA SER A 768 19.41 -22.63 -3.06
C SER A 768 19.61 -21.52 -2.03
N LYS A 769 18.56 -20.72 -1.74
CA LYS A 769 18.59 -19.63 -0.74
C LYS A 769 18.41 -20.14 0.70
N CYS A 770 18.26 -21.45 0.88
CA CYS A 770 17.88 -22.07 2.16
C CYS A 770 18.91 -23.11 2.65
N LEU A 771 20.20 -22.97 2.33
CA LEU A 771 21.25 -23.95 2.69
C LEU A 771 22.17 -23.51 3.84
N SER A 772 22.01 -22.29 4.37
CA SER A 772 22.81 -21.78 5.48
C SER A 772 22.65 -22.64 6.73
N TYR A 773 23.75 -22.83 7.46
CA TYR A 773 23.80 -23.65 8.68
C TYR A 773 23.25 -25.07 8.48
N LEU A 774 23.43 -25.66 7.29
CA LEU A 774 23.05 -27.05 7.02
C LEU A 774 24.31 -27.93 7.00
N ASN A 775 24.21 -29.11 7.61
CA ASN A 775 25.21 -30.14 7.46
C ASN A 775 25.02 -30.85 6.12
N LEU A 776 25.99 -30.65 5.24
CA LEU A 776 26.19 -31.20 3.91
C LEU A 776 27.54 -31.94 3.82
N SER A 777 28.16 -32.30 4.96
CA SER A 777 29.43 -33.02 4.98
C SER A 777 29.29 -34.32 4.17
N GLN A 778 30.28 -34.62 3.33
CA GLN A 778 30.30 -35.80 2.46
C GLN A 778 29.13 -35.89 1.46
N ALA A 779 28.40 -34.81 1.20
CA ALA A 779 27.34 -34.80 0.20
C ALA A 779 27.93 -34.86 -1.23
N GLU A 780 27.27 -35.60 -2.12
CA GLU A 780 27.61 -35.64 -3.54
C GLU A 780 26.83 -34.54 -4.30
N LEU A 781 27.52 -33.45 -4.63
CA LEU A 781 27.00 -32.25 -5.29
C LEU A 781 27.76 -31.94 -6.60
N TYR A 782 28.28 -32.97 -7.26
CA TYR A 782 28.96 -32.88 -8.56
C TYR A 782 28.14 -32.07 -9.56
N ALA A 783 28.75 -31.02 -10.14
CA ALA A 783 28.14 -30.12 -11.11
C ALA A 783 26.77 -29.53 -10.66
N ALA A 784 26.52 -29.43 -9.36
CA ALA A 784 25.30 -28.82 -8.84
C ALA A 784 25.22 -27.34 -9.24
N ASN A 785 24.00 -26.86 -9.50
CA ASN A 785 23.76 -25.44 -9.64
C ASN A 785 23.46 -24.83 -8.26
N LEU A 786 24.40 -24.06 -7.75
CA LEU A 786 24.36 -23.34 -6.48
C LEU A 786 24.74 -21.86 -6.71
N ASP A 787 24.50 -21.33 -7.91
CA ASP A 787 24.65 -19.90 -8.19
C ASP A 787 23.74 -19.11 -7.26
N GLU A 788 24.26 -18.02 -6.69
CA GLU A 788 23.62 -17.18 -5.67
C GLU A 788 23.11 -17.95 -4.43
N ALA A 789 23.61 -19.18 -4.18
CA ALA A 789 23.15 -19.98 -3.06
C ALA A 789 23.56 -19.37 -1.72
N HIS A 790 22.70 -19.51 -0.70
CA HIS A 790 23.00 -19.08 0.66
C HIS A 790 23.48 -20.28 1.47
N LEU A 791 24.79 -20.37 1.69
CA LEU A 791 25.52 -21.45 2.39
C LEU A 791 26.30 -20.94 3.61
N ALA A 792 26.07 -19.70 4.06
CA ALA A 792 26.73 -19.13 5.24
C ALA A 792 26.66 -20.08 6.45
N GLY A 793 27.81 -20.34 7.08
CA GLY A 793 27.95 -21.25 8.21
C GLY A 793 27.54 -22.71 7.94
N ALA A 794 27.38 -23.12 6.68
CA ALA A 794 27.11 -24.51 6.33
C ALA A 794 28.35 -25.40 6.58
N HIS A 795 28.11 -26.68 6.79
CA HIS A 795 29.14 -27.70 6.97
C HIS A 795 29.22 -28.54 5.71
N LEU A 796 30.35 -28.51 5.00
CA LEU A 796 30.59 -29.10 3.69
C LEU A 796 31.88 -29.95 3.69
N GLU A 797 32.32 -30.41 4.87
CA GLU A 797 33.57 -31.13 5.05
C GLU A 797 33.62 -32.38 4.17
N GLY A 798 34.62 -32.42 3.28
CA GLY A 798 34.80 -33.45 2.26
C GLY A 798 33.60 -33.70 1.36
N ALA A 799 32.71 -32.72 1.17
CA ALA A 799 31.68 -32.79 0.13
C ALA A 799 32.31 -32.77 -1.27
N ASN A 800 31.64 -33.40 -2.23
CA ASN A 800 32.05 -33.38 -3.63
C ASN A 800 31.30 -32.28 -4.39
N LEU A 801 31.97 -31.17 -4.67
CA LEU A 801 31.48 -30.03 -5.46
C LEU A 801 32.26 -29.89 -6.77
N PHE A 802 32.81 -30.99 -7.29
CA PHE A 802 33.59 -30.97 -8.54
C PHE A 802 32.75 -30.35 -9.67
N ARG A 803 33.28 -29.29 -10.28
CA ARG A 803 32.62 -28.48 -11.33
C ARG A 803 31.25 -27.90 -10.94
N ALA A 804 30.95 -27.72 -9.66
CA ALA A 804 29.74 -27.04 -9.22
C ALA A 804 29.74 -25.57 -9.70
N HIS A 805 28.54 -25.04 -9.89
CA HIS A 805 28.30 -23.62 -10.16
C HIS A 805 27.95 -22.95 -8.83
N LEU A 806 28.72 -21.96 -8.41
CA LEU A 806 28.66 -21.24 -7.12
C LEU A 806 28.90 -19.73 -7.36
N ASP A 807 28.59 -19.23 -8.55
CA ASP A 807 28.76 -17.80 -8.90
C ASP A 807 27.93 -16.96 -7.92
N LEU A 808 28.55 -15.96 -7.30
CA LEU A 808 27.93 -15.09 -6.29
C LEU A 808 27.33 -15.83 -5.07
N ALA A 809 27.72 -17.08 -4.81
CA ALA A 809 27.25 -17.82 -3.65
C ALA A 809 27.79 -17.23 -2.34
N ASN A 810 26.98 -17.25 -1.27
CA ASN A 810 27.40 -16.85 0.06
C ASN A 810 27.81 -18.08 0.88
N LEU A 811 29.12 -18.25 1.07
CA LEU A 811 29.80 -19.30 1.85
C LEU A 811 30.50 -18.73 3.10
N ALA A 812 30.15 -17.52 3.54
CA ALA A 812 30.79 -16.85 4.67
C ALA A 812 30.78 -17.74 5.93
N GLY A 813 31.95 -17.95 6.52
CA GLY A 813 32.16 -18.81 7.69
C GLY A 813 31.77 -20.28 7.50
N ALA A 814 31.57 -20.76 6.28
CA ALA A 814 31.26 -22.17 6.03
C ALA A 814 32.48 -23.06 6.30
N ASN A 815 32.23 -24.30 6.76
CA ASN A 815 33.28 -25.30 6.90
C ASN A 815 33.40 -26.12 5.61
N LEU A 816 34.47 -25.89 4.86
CA LEU A 816 34.81 -26.50 3.58
C LEU A 816 36.09 -27.35 3.67
N GLU A 817 36.47 -27.81 4.88
CA GLU A 817 37.69 -28.59 5.09
C GLU A 817 37.71 -29.84 4.19
N GLY A 818 38.76 -29.99 3.40
CA GLY A 818 38.95 -31.11 2.48
C GLY A 818 37.90 -31.24 1.37
N VAL A 819 37.12 -30.20 1.07
CA VAL A 819 36.09 -30.23 0.01
C VAL A 819 36.72 -30.41 -1.38
N GLU A 820 36.04 -31.12 -2.28
CA GLU A 820 36.45 -31.25 -3.69
C GLU A 820 35.77 -30.16 -4.53
N LEU A 821 36.47 -29.07 -4.85
CA LEU A 821 36.00 -27.92 -5.64
C LEU A 821 36.71 -27.79 -6.99
N LYS A 822 37.43 -28.82 -7.43
CA LYS A 822 38.21 -28.79 -8.66
C LYS A 822 37.36 -28.41 -9.87
N GLY A 823 37.75 -27.33 -10.53
CA GLY A 823 37.05 -26.76 -11.68
C GLY A 823 35.67 -26.16 -11.39
N ALA A 824 35.31 -25.92 -10.13
CA ALA A 824 34.08 -25.21 -9.76
C ALA A 824 34.15 -23.72 -10.12
N ASP A 825 32.99 -23.09 -10.28
CA ASP A 825 32.87 -21.65 -10.54
C ASP A 825 32.39 -20.93 -9.28
N LEU A 826 33.28 -20.25 -8.57
CA LEU A 826 33.03 -19.43 -7.38
C LEU A 826 33.28 -17.94 -7.67
N SER A 827 33.09 -17.51 -8.92
CA SER A 827 33.30 -16.12 -9.31
C SER A 827 32.40 -15.19 -8.48
N GLY A 828 33.00 -14.16 -7.87
CA GLY A 828 32.31 -13.23 -6.98
C GLY A 828 31.70 -13.84 -5.71
N ALA A 829 32.01 -15.10 -5.36
CA ALA A 829 31.47 -15.73 -4.16
C ALA A 829 32.02 -15.08 -2.87
N ASP A 830 31.19 -15.07 -1.83
CA ASP A 830 31.58 -14.61 -0.50
C ASP A 830 32.04 -15.79 0.36
N LEU A 831 33.34 -15.86 0.63
CA LEU A 831 34.04 -16.88 1.41
C LEU A 831 34.71 -16.24 2.65
N GLU A 832 34.22 -15.08 3.11
CA GLU A 832 34.79 -14.39 4.27
C GLU A 832 34.86 -15.33 5.49
N GLY A 833 36.06 -15.51 6.04
CA GLY A 833 36.32 -16.38 7.19
C GLY A 833 35.98 -17.87 6.98
N ALA A 834 35.81 -18.35 5.74
CA ALA A 834 35.50 -19.75 5.47
C ALA A 834 36.69 -20.67 5.78
N HIS A 835 36.41 -21.92 6.18
CA HIS A 835 37.43 -22.91 6.50
C HIS A 835 37.68 -23.85 5.32
N LEU A 836 38.75 -23.65 4.56
CA LEU A 836 39.10 -24.37 3.33
C LEU A 836 40.39 -25.19 3.46
N ALA A 837 40.83 -25.50 4.69
CA ALA A 837 42.06 -26.25 4.90
C ALA A 837 42.04 -27.58 4.13
N GLY A 838 43.08 -27.84 3.34
CA GLY A 838 43.19 -29.04 2.51
C GLY A 838 42.17 -29.18 1.37
N ALA A 839 41.39 -28.15 1.04
CA ALA A 839 40.43 -28.19 -0.08
C ALA A 839 41.12 -28.34 -1.44
N ASP A 840 40.51 -29.08 -2.38
CA ASP A 840 40.97 -29.13 -3.79
C ASP A 840 40.22 -28.10 -4.62
N LEU A 841 40.84 -26.93 -4.85
CA LEU A 841 40.36 -25.83 -5.68
C LEU A 841 41.12 -25.76 -7.02
N ALA A 842 41.78 -26.85 -7.45
CA ALA A 842 42.56 -26.83 -8.67
C ALA A 842 41.69 -26.42 -9.87
N ARG A 843 42.15 -25.44 -10.66
CA ARG A 843 41.42 -24.87 -11.81
C ARG A 843 40.04 -24.28 -11.49
N ALA A 844 39.73 -24.01 -10.21
CA ALA A 844 38.51 -23.31 -9.85
C ALA A 844 38.56 -21.86 -10.34
N ARG A 845 37.39 -21.28 -10.60
CA ARG A 845 37.25 -19.83 -10.87
C ARG A 845 36.85 -19.14 -9.59
N LEU A 846 37.64 -18.17 -9.16
CA LEU A 846 37.47 -17.37 -7.93
C LEU A 846 37.66 -15.88 -8.27
N ALA A 847 37.43 -15.49 -9.54
CA ALA A 847 37.62 -14.12 -9.98
C ALA A 847 36.68 -13.20 -9.19
N GLY A 848 37.25 -12.18 -8.54
CA GLY A 848 36.51 -11.25 -7.68
C GLY A 848 35.91 -11.87 -6.40
N ALA A 849 36.27 -13.10 -6.02
CA ALA A 849 35.76 -13.71 -4.80
C ALA A 849 36.27 -12.99 -3.53
N HIS A 850 35.46 -12.98 -2.48
CA HIS A 850 35.82 -12.39 -1.19
C HIS A 850 36.31 -13.50 -0.24
N LEU A 851 37.61 -13.59 -0.02
CA LEU A 851 38.28 -14.61 0.81
C LEU A 851 38.97 -13.96 2.03
N ALA A 852 38.53 -12.78 2.46
CA ALA A 852 39.12 -12.08 3.59
C ALA A 852 39.07 -12.96 4.86
N GLY A 853 40.22 -13.14 5.50
CA GLY A 853 40.37 -13.99 6.69
C GLY A 853 40.09 -15.49 6.46
N ALA A 854 39.99 -15.97 5.22
CA ALA A 854 39.73 -17.39 4.95
C ALA A 854 40.93 -18.27 5.34
N HIS A 855 40.63 -19.48 5.79
CA HIS A 855 41.62 -20.48 6.22
C HIS A 855 41.89 -21.46 5.07
N LEU A 856 42.98 -21.26 4.34
CA LEU A 856 43.36 -22.00 3.13
C LEU A 856 44.63 -22.83 3.34
N GLU A 857 44.98 -23.18 4.58
CA GLU A 857 46.19 -23.92 4.89
C GLU A 857 46.19 -25.26 4.15
N TRP A 858 47.27 -25.56 3.43
CA TRP A 858 47.42 -26.77 2.61
C TRP A 858 46.38 -26.96 1.50
N ALA A 859 45.62 -25.93 1.13
CA ALA A 859 44.68 -25.99 0.02
C ALA A 859 45.41 -26.11 -1.34
N ILE A 860 44.78 -26.80 -2.30
CA ILE A 860 45.28 -26.96 -3.66
C ILE A 860 44.60 -25.93 -4.57
N LEU A 861 45.30 -24.86 -4.91
CA LEU A 861 44.85 -23.76 -5.79
C LEU A 861 45.59 -23.77 -7.14
N ALA A 862 46.20 -24.90 -7.51
CA ALA A 862 46.94 -25.04 -8.76
C ALA A 862 46.09 -24.66 -9.99
N GLU A 863 46.61 -23.76 -10.83
CA GLU A 863 45.95 -23.19 -12.00
C GLU A 863 44.59 -22.50 -11.71
N ALA A 864 44.28 -22.13 -10.46
CA ALA A 864 43.04 -21.43 -10.10
C ALA A 864 43.03 -19.97 -10.57
N ASP A 865 41.84 -19.44 -10.91
CA ASP A 865 41.65 -18.05 -11.31
C ASP A 865 41.23 -17.16 -10.14
N LEU A 866 42.16 -16.46 -9.52
CA LEU A 866 41.98 -15.55 -8.36
C LEU A 866 42.06 -14.07 -8.76
N LYS A 867 41.81 -13.73 -10.02
CA LYS A 867 41.92 -12.34 -10.50
C LYS A 867 41.01 -11.40 -9.72
N GLY A 868 41.57 -10.34 -9.17
CA GLY A 868 40.85 -9.35 -8.39
C GLY A 868 40.20 -9.89 -7.10
N ALA A 869 40.56 -11.10 -6.65
CA ALA A 869 40.03 -11.66 -5.41
C ALA A 869 40.58 -10.91 -4.18
N ASP A 870 39.77 -10.84 -3.12
CA ASP A 870 40.17 -10.27 -1.84
C ASP A 870 40.65 -11.37 -0.89
N LEU A 871 41.96 -11.46 -0.67
CA LEU A 871 42.62 -12.41 0.24
C LEU A 871 43.18 -11.70 1.48
N ALA A 872 42.67 -10.51 1.83
CA ALA A 872 43.18 -9.77 2.98
C ALA A 872 43.11 -10.61 4.28
N GLY A 873 44.23 -10.77 4.95
CA GLY A 873 44.34 -11.58 6.18
C GLY A 873 44.10 -13.09 6.01
N ALA A 874 44.05 -13.63 4.79
CA ALA A 874 43.85 -15.06 4.56
C ALA A 874 45.07 -15.90 5.00
N HIS A 875 44.84 -17.12 5.49
CA HIS A 875 45.90 -18.05 5.90
C HIS A 875 46.17 -19.06 4.76
N LEU A 876 47.28 -18.90 4.05
CA LEU A 876 47.68 -19.71 2.89
C LEU A 876 48.91 -20.59 3.20
N ASP A 877 49.20 -20.87 4.46
CA ASP A 877 50.39 -21.63 4.84
C ASP A 877 50.39 -23.03 4.21
N GLY A 878 51.47 -23.34 3.50
CA GLY A 878 51.62 -24.60 2.78
C GLY A 878 50.65 -24.80 1.60
N ALA A 879 49.90 -23.78 1.17
CA ALA A 879 49.00 -23.87 0.02
C ALA A 879 49.76 -24.03 -1.31
N ASP A 880 49.20 -24.80 -2.23
CA ASP A 880 49.73 -24.97 -3.60
C ASP A 880 49.07 -23.95 -4.55
N LEU A 881 49.82 -22.93 -4.94
CA LEU A 881 49.41 -21.87 -5.87
C LEU A 881 50.14 -22.01 -7.22
N GLU A 882 50.60 -23.21 -7.60
CA GLU A 882 51.32 -23.44 -8.87
C GLU A 882 50.48 -22.97 -10.07
N GLY A 883 51.01 -22.03 -10.85
CA GLY A 883 50.31 -21.48 -12.03
C GLY A 883 49.04 -20.68 -11.73
N ALA A 884 48.74 -20.33 -10.47
CA ALA A 884 47.53 -19.58 -10.12
C ALA A 884 47.54 -18.15 -10.69
N HIS A 885 46.37 -17.64 -11.06
CA HIS A 885 46.19 -16.30 -11.61
C HIS A 885 45.77 -15.32 -10.51
N LEU A 886 46.68 -14.48 -10.04
CA LEU A 886 46.48 -13.55 -8.91
C LEU A 886 46.49 -12.08 -9.36
N GLU A 887 46.25 -11.80 -10.64
CA GLU A 887 46.33 -10.44 -11.15
C GLU A 887 45.30 -9.52 -10.48
N GLY A 888 45.77 -8.42 -9.88
CA GLY A 888 44.92 -7.49 -9.14
C GLY A 888 44.39 -8.00 -7.79
N ALA A 889 44.81 -9.18 -7.31
CA ALA A 889 44.36 -9.70 -6.02
C ALA A 889 44.90 -8.89 -4.83
N HIS A 890 44.12 -8.80 -3.75
CA HIS A 890 44.50 -8.09 -2.52
C HIS A 890 44.98 -9.08 -1.46
N LEU A 891 46.26 -9.01 -1.06
CA LEU A 891 46.87 -9.94 -0.09
C LEU A 891 47.37 -9.24 1.18
N ASP A 892 46.81 -8.07 1.52
CA ASP A 892 47.23 -7.32 2.71
C ASP A 892 47.05 -8.17 3.98
N GLY A 893 48.15 -8.46 4.67
CA GLY A 893 48.12 -9.27 5.89
C GLY A 893 47.96 -10.78 5.68
N ALA A 894 47.99 -11.30 4.45
CA ALA A 894 47.89 -12.74 4.20
C ALA A 894 49.15 -13.50 4.66
N GLU A 895 48.95 -14.67 5.28
CA GLU A 895 50.01 -15.57 5.75
C GLU A 895 50.35 -16.59 4.65
N LEU A 896 51.61 -16.71 4.25
CA LEU A 896 52.04 -17.49 3.07
C LEU A 896 53.23 -18.41 3.40
N ASP A 897 53.43 -18.80 4.66
CA ASP A 897 54.60 -19.59 5.04
C ASP A 897 54.56 -20.98 4.40
N GLY A 898 55.53 -21.26 3.55
CA GLY A 898 55.62 -22.53 2.83
C GLY A 898 54.68 -22.68 1.63
N ALA A 899 53.97 -21.61 1.22
CA ALA A 899 53.14 -21.65 0.01
C ALA A 899 53.97 -21.82 -1.28
N GLU A 900 53.49 -22.63 -2.21
CA GLU A 900 54.14 -22.93 -3.49
C GLU A 900 53.63 -21.99 -4.59
N LEU A 901 54.45 -21.04 -5.05
CA LEU A 901 54.07 -20.01 -6.04
C LEU A 901 54.73 -20.21 -7.42
N GLU A 902 55.15 -21.43 -7.76
CA GLU A 902 55.85 -21.68 -9.03
C GLU A 902 54.91 -21.38 -10.22
N GLY A 903 55.31 -20.45 -11.10
CA GLY A 903 54.50 -20.07 -12.26
C GLY A 903 53.27 -19.18 -11.97
N ALA A 904 53.05 -18.74 -10.73
CA ALA A 904 51.93 -17.87 -10.39
C ALA A 904 52.00 -16.49 -11.08
N HIS A 905 50.86 -15.98 -11.55
CA HIS A 905 50.73 -14.70 -12.24
C HIS A 905 50.33 -13.58 -11.27
N LEU A 906 51.30 -12.76 -10.86
CA LEU A 906 51.15 -11.79 -9.75
C LEU A 906 50.99 -10.32 -10.21
N ALA A 907 50.65 -10.08 -11.48
CA ALA A 907 50.66 -8.72 -12.03
C ALA A 907 49.61 -7.83 -11.34
N GLY A 908 50.04 -6.78 -10.67
CA GLY A 908 49.14 -5.85 -9.96
C GLY A 908 48.58 -6.38 -8.63
N ALA A 909 49.07 -7.51 -8.12
CA ALA A 909 48.73 -7.98 -6.77
C ALA A 909 49.26 -6.99 -5.70
N ILE A 910 48.46 -6.73 -4.68
CA ILE A 910 48.73 -5.75 -3.60
C ILE A 910 49.03 -6.52 -2.29
N GLY A 911 49.91 -5.99 -1.42
CA GLY A 911 50.18 -6.55 -0.08
C GLY A 911 51.22 -7.68 -0.01
N LEU A 912 51.57 -8.30 -1.14
CA LEU A 912 52.45 -9.48 -1.19
C LEU A 912 53.88 -9.22 -0.66
N PHE A 913 54.44 -8.04 -0.90
CA PHE A 913 55.86 -7.75 -0.63
C PHE A 913 56.16 -7.30 0.80
N ASP A 914 55.13 -6.97 1.60
CA ASP A 914 55.30 -6.55 2.99
C ASP A 914 55.42 -7.75 3.96
N ASN A 915 54.95 -8.94 3.55
CA ASN A 915 54.90 -10.15 4.39
C ASN A 915 56.03 -11.17 4.11
N LEU A 916 56.77 -11.05 3.01
CA LEU A 916 57.85 -11.99 2.66
C LEU A 916 59.14 -11.69 3.45
N SER A 917 59.19 -12.15 4.70
CA SER A 917 60.37 -12.02 5.57
C SER A 917 61.50 -13.01 5.26
N CYS A 918 61.78 -13.29 3.96
CA CYS A 918 63.08 -13.74 3.41
C CYS A 918 62.93 -14.13 1.93
N PRO A 919 63.47 -13.36 0.96
CA PRO A 919 63.34 -13.66 -0.47
C PRO A 919 64.02 -14.95 -0.94
N GLU A 920 64.91 -15.57 -0.15
CA GLU A 920 65.65 -16.77 -0.55
C GLU A 920 64.88 -18.10 -0.38
N LYS A 921 63.75 -18.10 0.34
CA LYS A 921 62.91 -19.31 0.52
C LYS A 921 61.82 -19.47 -0.54
N TYR A 922 61.37 -18.39 -1.15
CA TYR A 922 60.32 -18.39 -2.16
C TYR A 922 61.00 -18.34 -3.53
N ARG A 923 60.85 -19.38 -4.35
CA ARG A 923 61.36 -19.40 -5.73
C ARG A 923 60.54 -18.47 -6.63
N LEU A 924 60.59 -17.18 -6.34
CA LEU A 924 60.05 -16.12 -7.18
C LEU A 924 60.97 -16.00 -8.41
N ARG A 925 60.57 -16.56 -9.55
CA ARG A 925 61.17 -16.16 -10.83
C ARG A 925 60.67 -14.75 -11.14
N LYS A 926 61.61 -13.82 -11.31
CA LYS A 926 61.32 -12.46 -11.77
C LYS A 926 60.45 -12.49 -13.04
N PRO A 927 59.51 -11.54 -13.19
CA PRO A 927 58.73 -11.42 -14.42
C PRO A 927 59.67 -11.26 -15.61
N ILE A 928 59.43 -12.05 -16.65
CA ILE A 928 60.04 -11.81 -17.96
C ILE A 928 59.48 -10.48 -18.42
N SER A 929 60.31 -9.43 -18.40
CA SER A 929 60.01 -8.19 -19.08
C SER A 929 59.95 -8.50 -20.57
N ASP A 930 58.77 -8.37 -21.17
CA ASP A 930 58.61 -8.32 -22.62
C ASP A 930 59.46 -7.17 -23.16
N GLY A 931 60.47 -7.52 -23.95
CA GLY A 931 61.23 -6.59 -24.77
C GLY A 931 60.91 -6.84 -26.24
N GLY A 932 60.49 -5.80 -26.95
CA GLY A 932 60.37 -5.77 -28.41
C GLY A 932 59.04 -5.26 -28.93
#